data_AF-A0A957TD32-F1
#
_entry.id   AF-A0A957TD32-F1
#
_cell.length_a   1.000
_cell.length_b   1.000
_cell.length_c   1.000
_cell.angle_alpha   90.00
_cell.angle_beta   90.00
_cell.angle_gamma   90.00
#
_symmetry.space_group_name_H-M   'P 1'
#
loop_
_entity.id
_entity.type
_entity.pdbx_description
1 polymer ?
#
loop_
_entity_poly.entity_id
_entity_poly.type
_entity_poly.pdbx_seq_one_letter_code
_entity_poly.pdbx_strand_id
1 'polypeptide(L)'
;MKGSSIALRRWVSAAIMLILVGQACTLSLFDTPTDNTETATSVPVGPTNTPYPAAQTTFVVTLPEPLLNGESLSLVVLDEVTGLPQTNSKPYPMSARDATTYTATLALPFNSVVKYRYLRSGSTGPMVEDTVLDAPIRYRLYYVEGPSEVQDIVASWSDRSYSRPKGTIEGKIYNSDTGTPLPNILVTAGGVQYITDSTGHFELTGLPTGTQTLTTYSLDGLYLPFQHGAVVGDGQSTSVDVPIKPTRLVNVTFYVTVPQDPTFTPPPVRIAGNILQLGNSFADLQGGVNVVPNRMPDMRLQPDGRYSYTVGLPVGTYIQYKYTLGDGYWNAERNLDGGWALREFIVPGQDVTLQDTVVSWSDSKNSGPILFEVSVPSTTLDEDVVYIQFKQSAWMEPLPMWPVGKDRWVYKLYGPLNFLGSFSYRFCRNGQCGSADDNQTVGMSPTGYTASTTVLGQDIQNSVGSWKWFENPETLPLVGYNITPRASGFMAGVEFQPTYQPNYSYFAQQAFSNIKEGIGSNLVVLTPTWSVTSVSPLKLASQPGQDPFWIDSAIMVQMARNVGLNAAIFPTPRFPQSNDTSVSASTKFWMDAPKDATWWQSWFRQYHSFVLNYADLAAQSGAQTLIIGGDWVSPALPGGLMPDGSSSNVPADAEAQWRSILQDVRAHFSGQVFWAMPYQPSSFTTPVSFLRDMDGIYLLWSTTIATSPTATKTDYANEAGRLLDNEVAPMVSLLGKPVVLAVAYPSAGNAASGCISNGAGSCIDFNALSRPNADIPSVSLNLQTQSDIYEAMLIAVNARSWISGFVSRGYYMPVALQDKSTSIHGKPAATVLWYWFPRLLGIVR
;
A
#
# COMPACT_ATOMS: atom_id res chain seq x y z
N MET A 1 54.25 -5.35 -39.94
CA MET A 1 55.65 -5.71 -40.27
C MET A 1 56.53 -4.56 -39.78
N LYS A 2 57.04 -4.67 -38.55
CA LYS A 2 58.43 -5.02 -38.17
C LYS A 2 59.46 -3.91 -38.45
N GLY A 3 59.80 -3.18 -37.39
CA GLY A 3 61.06 -2.47 -37.21
C GLY A 3 61.58 -2.79 -35.82
N SER A 4 62.83 -3.26 -35.74
CA SER A 4 63.45 -3.90 -34.56
C SER A 4 64.55 -3.01 -33.97
N SER A 5 64.76 -3.06 -32.65
CA SER A 5 66.10 -2.89 -32.08
C SER A 5 66.14 -3.43 -30.64
N ILE A 6 66.89 -4.52 -30.44
CA ILE A 6 67.30 -5.05 -29.13
C ILE A 6 68.82 -4.84 -29.03
N ALA A 7 69.29 -4.68 -27.78
CA ALA A 7 70.66 -4.76 -27.28
C ALA A 7 71.51 -3.48 -27.26
N LEU A 8 71.12 -2.55 -26.39
CA LEU A 8 72.09 -1.79 -25.57
C LEU A 8 71.67 -1.74 -24.09
N ARG A 9 71.05 -2.83 -23.62
CA ARG A 9 70.77 -3.13 -22.22
C ARG A 9 71.96 -3.90 -21.66
N ARG A 10 72.86 -3.25 -20.92
CA ARG A 10 73.61 -3.84 -19.79
C ARG A 10 74.61 -2.89 -19.12
N TRP A 11 74.90 -1.72 -19.69
CA TRP A 11 75.84 -0.76 -19.07
C TRP A 11 75.20 0.51 -18.49
N VAL A 12 73.97 0.85 -18.88
CA VAL A 12 73.26 2.04 -18.36
C VAL A 12 72.58 1.79 -17.00
N SER A 13 72.33 0.53 -16.64
CA SER A 13 71.70 0.16 -15.36
C SER A 13 72.61 0.32 -14.13
N ALA A 14 73.92 0.52 -14.33
CA ALA A 14 74.87 0.71 -13.22
C ALA A 14 75.06 2.19 -12.83
N ALA A 15 74.74 3.14 -13.71
CA ALA A 15 74.97 4.57 -13.46
C ALA A 15 73.76 5.29 -12.84
N ILE A 16 72.53 4.75 -12.99
CA ILE A 16 71.31 5.38 -12.46
C ILE A 16 70.97 4.87 -11.04
N MET A 17 71.59 3.78 -10.58
CA MET A 17 71.47 3.33 -9.18
C MET A 17 72.36 4.09 -8.18
N LEU A 18 73.29 4.94 -8.63
CA LEU A 18 74.22 5.66 -7.74
C LEU A 18 73.84 7.12 -7.44
N ILE A 19 72.68 7.60 -7.94
CA ILE A 19 72.13 8.94 -7.63
C ILE A 19 70.90 8.85 -6.70
N LEU A 20 70.52 7.64 -6.28
CA LEU A 20 69.37 7.37 -5.39
C LEU A 20 69.75 6.94 -3.97
N VAL A 21 71.00 7.17 -3.54
CA VAL A 21 71.45 6.92 -2.16
C VAL A 21 72.26 8.11 -1.66
N GLY A 22 71.55 9.13 -1.18
CA GLY A 22 72.12 10.24 -0.45
C GLY A 22 70.98 11.04 0.16
N GLN A 23 70.96 11.16 1.49
CA GLN A 23 69.93 11.77 2.34
C GLN A 23 68.81 10.80 2.78
N ALA A 24 69.18 9.87 3.65
CA ALA A 24 68.27 9.29 4.64
C ALA A 24 68.31 10.12 5.93
N CYS A 25 67.17 10.13 6.63
CA CYS A 25 66.95 10.43 8.05
C CYS A 25 66.94 11.91 8.49
N THR A 26 65.73 12.43 8.76
CA THR A 26 65.30 12.72 10.15
C THR A 26 63.77 12.56 10.28
N LEU A 27 63.37 11.64 11.16
CA LEU A 27 62.03 11.58 11.75
C LEU A 27 61.88 12.73 12.76
N SER A 28 60.77 13.46 12.70
CA SER A 28 60.29 14.30 13.81
C SER A 28 58.81 14.03 14.01
N LEU A 29 58.50 13.31 15.09
CA LEU A 29 57.17 13.24 15.69
C LEU A 29 56.94 14.52 16.50
N PHE A 30 55.73 15.06 16.39
CA PHE A 30 55.19 16.24 17.09
C PHE A 30 55.72 17.59 16.61
N ASP A 31 54.88 18.32 15.86
CA ASP A 31 54.84 19.78 15.92
C ASP A 31 53.39 20.25 15.99
N THR A 32 53.15 21.08 17.00
CA THR A 32 51.90 21.79 17.32
C THR A 32 51.56 22.83 16.26
N PRO A 33 50.27 23.08 15.93
CA PRO A 33 49.92 24.09 14.97
C PRO A 33 50.11 25.48 15.59
N THR A 34 51.03 26.26 15.02
CA THR A 34 51.11 27.70 15.21
C THR A 34 50.25 28.39 14.14
N ASP A 35 49.51 29.39 14.60
CA ASP A 35 48.62 30.26 13.84
C ASP A 35 49.23 30.74 12.52
N ASN A 36 48.63 30.32 11.41
CA ASN A 36 48.62 31.10 10.17
C ASN A 36 47.17 31.46 9.86
N THR A 37 46.88 32.74 10.09
CA THR A 37 45.64 33.42 9.74
C THR A 37 45.57 33.59 8.22
N GLU A 38 45.24 32.52 7.51
CA GLU A 38 44.61 32.67 6.20
C GLU A 38 43.15 33.04 6.42
N THR A 39 42.80 34.23 5.95
CA THR A 39 41.47 34.81 6.06
C THR A 39 40.50 33.91 5.31
N ALA A 40 39.76 33.09 6.05
CA ALA A 40 38.67 32.29 5.50
C ALA A 40 37.69 33.22 4.78
N THR A 41 37.64 33.14 3.45
CA THR A 41 36.47 33.63 2.72
C THR A 41 35.29 32.83 3.23
N SER A 42 34.41 33.50 3.98
CA SER A 42 33.18 32.93 4.49
C SER A 42 32.39 32.33 3.34
N VAL A 43 32.21 31.01 3.38
CA VAL A 43 31.17 30.34 2.61
C VAL A 43 29.86 31.09 2.89
N PRO A 44 29.08 31.49 1.88
CA PRO A 44 27.77 32.07 2.12
C PRO A 44 26.96 31.05 2.93
N VAL A 45 26.69 31.38 4.19
CA VAL A 45 25.68 30.70 4.98
C VAL A 45 24.38 30.90 4.20
N GLY A 46 23.91 29.86 3.51
CA GLY A 46 22.55 29.83 2.97
C GLY A 46 21.59 30.18 4.11
N PRO A 47 20.44 30.82 3.83
CA PRO A 47 19.60 31.42 4.87
C PRO A 47 19.33 30.39 5.97
N THR A 48 19.92 30.62 7.14
CA THR A 48 19.51 29.96 8.37
C THR A 48 18.04 30.33 8.52
N ASN A 49 17.13 29.37 8.34
CA ASN A 49 15.71 29.63 8.57
C ASN A 49 15.59 30.31 9.93
N THR A 50 15.12 31.56 9.93
CA THR A 50 14.68 32.18 11.18
C THR A 50 13.65 31.21 11.77
N PRO A 51 13.81 30.74 13.01
CA PRO A 51 12.87 29.81 13.60
C PRO A 51 11.46 30.32 13.40
N TYR A 52 10.54 29.47 12.92
CA TYR A 52 9.15 29.86 12.78
C TYR A 52 8.65 30.40 14.11
N PRO A 53 7.81 31.45 14.10
CA PRO A 53 7.16 31.92 15.32
C PRO A 53 6.55 30.73 16.04
N ALA A 54 6.91 30.54 17.31
CA ALA A 54 6.45 29.42 18.11
C ALA A 54 5.39 29.89 19.10
N ALA A 55 4.37 29.06 19.30
CA ALA A 55 3.35 29.24 20.31
C ALA A 55 3.63 28.32 21.51
N GLN A 56 3.41 28.82 22.73
CA GLN A 56 3.45 27.97 23.92
C GLN A 56 2.15 27.17 24.03
N THR A 57 2.25 25.87 23.90
CA THR A 57 1.12 24.95 24.04
C THR A 57 1.32 24.09 25.27
N THR A 58 0.36 24.13 26.19
CA THR A 58 0.35 23.32 27.41
C THR A 58 -0.55 22.11 27.19
N PHE A 59 0.04 20.92 27.16
CA PHE A 59 -0.71 19.67 27.15
C PHE A 59 -1.07 19.29 28.58
N VAL A 60 -2.33 18.92 28.79
CA VAL A 60 -2.88 18.43 30.04
C VAL A 60 -3.57 17.12 29.75
N VAL A 61 -3.14 16.06 30.42
CA VAL A 61 -3.67 14.72 30.19
C VAL A 61 -4.21 14.13 31.48
N THR A 62 -5.40 13.54 31.39
CA THR A 62 -6.03 12.79 32.49
C THR A 62 -5.89 11.29 32.24
N LEU A 63 -5.32 10.59 33.21
CA LEU A 63 -5.08 9.15 33.18
C LEU A 63 -6.29 8.35 33.72
N PRO A 64 -6.48 7.08 33.27
CA PRO A 64 -7.48 6.14 33.83
C PRO A 64 -7.36 5.96 35.35
N GLU A 65 -6.13 5.91 35.84
CA GLU A 65 -5.79 5.73 37.23
C GLU A 65 -4.39 6.32 37.50
N PRO A 66 -3.99 6.52 38.77
CA PRO A 66 -2.67 7.04 39.10
C PRO A 66 -1.52 6.16 38.58
N LEU A 67 -0.36 6.79 38.33
CA LEU A 67 0.88 6.07 38.06
C LEU A 67 1.35 5.32 39.32
N LEU A 68 1.89 4.11 39.14
CA LEU A 68 2.52 3.36 40.23
C LEU A 68 3.89 3.94 40.58
N ASN A 69 4.41 3.58 41.76
CA ASN A 69 5.77 3.97 42.15
C ASN A 69 6.80 3.46 41.14
N GLY A 70 7.65 4.36 40.65
CA GLY A 70 8.66 4.07 39.64
C GLY A 70 8.17 4.21 38.19
N GLU A 71 6.89 4.52 37.98
CA GLU A 71 6.37 4.86 36.65
C GLU A 71 6.51 6.36 36.35
N SER A 72 6.64 6.68 35.07
CA SER A 72 6.69 8.06 34.57
C SER A 72 5.84 8.20 33.31
N LEU A 73 5.38 9.42 33.05
CA LEU A 73 4.60 9.76 31.87
C LEU A 73 5.37 10.78 31.02
N SER A 74 5.36 10.56 29.70
CA SER A 74 5.91 11.48 28.71
C SER A 74 4.91 11.75 27.60
N LEU A 75 4.89 13.00 27.13
CA LEU A 75 4.32 13.36 25.84
C LEU A 75 5.38 13.08 24.77
N VAL A 76 5.04 12.35 23.72
CA VAL A 76 5.98 11.99 22.66
C VAL A 76 5.57 12.69 21.37
N VAL A 77 6.42 13.60 20.88
CA VAL A 77 6.25 14.19 19.54
C VAL A 77 6.91 13.28 18.51
N LEU A 78 6.20 13.03 17.42
CA LEU A 78 6.53 11.99 16.44
C LEU A 78 7.07 12.58 15.14
N ASP A 79 8.11 11.96 14.60
CA ASP A 79 8.63 12.20 13.26
C ASP A 79 8.12 11.10 12.31
N GLU A 80 7.02 11.37 11.63
CA GLU A 80 6.43 10.40 10.71
C GLU A 80 7.25 10.23 9.42
N VAL A 81 8.06 11.23 9.04
CA VAL A 81 8.88 11.18 7.82
C VAL A 81 10.00 10.16 7.99
N THR A 82 10.69 10.18 9.14
CA THR A 82 11.72 9.19 9.46
C THR A 82 11.12 7.83 9.86
N GLY A 83 9.91 7.81 10.41
CA GLY A 83 9.20 6.60 10.81
C GLY A 83 8.82 6.60 12.29
N LEU A 84 7.77 5.83 12.64
CA LEU A 84 7.22 5.74 13.98
C LEU A 84 7.81 4.66 14.94
N PRO A 85 8.88 3.89 14.63
CA PRO A 85 9.50 3.03 15.64
C PRO A 85 9.90 3.83 16.89
N GLN A 86 9.83 3.21 18.07
CA GLN A 86 9.99 3.92 19.35
C GLN A 86 11.33 4.69 19.45
N THR A 87 12.34 4.30 18.68
CA THR A 87 13.70 4.87 18.65
C THR A 87 13.81 6.26 18.00
N ASN A 88 12.84 6.69 17.19
CA ASN A 88 12.89 7.97 16.46
C ASN A 88 11.95 9.04 17.03
N SER A 89 11.59 8.93 18.31
CA SER A 89 10.63 9.82 18.95
C SER A 89 11.27 10.67 20.04
N LYS A 90 10.78 11.90 20.24
CA LYS A 90 11.30 12.81 21.27
C LYS A 90 10.36 12.85 22.47
N PRO A 91 10.67 12.15 23.57
CA PRO A 91 9.86 12.17 24.77
C PRO A 91 10.07 13.49 25.54
N TYR A 92 8.97 14.07 25.99
CA TYR A 92 8.90 15.24 26.86
C TYR A 92 8.29 14.80 28.19
N PRO A 93 9.08 14.70 29.27
CA PRO A 93 8.59 14.30 30.58
C PRO A 93 7.45 15.21 31.05
N MET A 94 6.39 14.61 31.60
CA MET A 94 5.25 15.33 32.13
C MET A 94 5.32 15.44 33.66
N SER A 95 4.89 16.58 34.19
CA SER A 95 4.79 16.84 35.63
C SER A 95 3.37 16.61 36.13
N ALA A 96 3.23 15.97 37.30
CA ALA A 96 1.92 15.77 37.91
C ALA A 96 1.30 17.12 38.34
N ARG A 97 0.05 17.37 37.97
CA ARG A 97 -0.82 18.41 38.56
C ARG A 97 -1.57 17.85 39.78
N ASP A 98 -1.98 16.59 39.69
CA ASP A 98 -2.60 15.81 40.77
C ASP A 98 -2.31 14.31 40.57
N ALA A 99 -3.02 13.41 41.27
CA ALA A 99 -2.80 11.96 41.20
C ALA A 99 -3.04 11.34 39.80
N THR A 100 -3.88 11.94 38.97
CA THR A 100 -4.27 11.41 37.64
C THR A 100 -4.03 12.40 36.50
N THR A 101 -3.76 13.66 36.80
CA THR A 101 -3.57 14.71 35.80
C THR A 101 -2.10 15.10 35.69
N TYR A 102 -1.59 15.14 34.46
CA TYR A 102 -0.20 15.47 34.17
C TYR A 102 -0.12 16.57 33.11
N THR A 103 0.99 17.33 33.10
CA THR A 103 1.17 18.44 32.17
C THR A 103 2.60 18.57 31.63
N ALA A 104 2.71 19.02 30.38
CA ALA A 104 3.95 19.44 29.75
C ALA A 104 3.68 20.66 28.86
N THR A 105 4.63 21.60 28.80
CA THR A 105 4.52 22.79 27.94
C THR A 105 5.61 22.76 26.89
N LEU A 106 5.22 22.88 25.63
CA LEU A 106 6.11 22.85 24.48
C LEU A 106 5.97 24.17 23.70
N ALA A 107 7.07 24.63 23.10
CA ALA A 107 7.04 25.69 22.10
C ALA A 107 6.91 25.03 20.72
N LEU A 108 5.77 25.20 20.07
CA LEU A 108 5.43 24.56 18.80
C LEU A 108 5.30 25.59 17.68
N PRO A 109 5.78 25.32 16.44
CA PRO A 109 5.67 26.27 15.34
C PRO A 109 4.21 26.63 15.01
N PHE A 110 3.96 27.92 14.77
CA PHE A 110 2.64 28.41 14.36
C PHE A 110 2.21 27.77 13.03
N ASN A 111 0.91 27.47 12.88
CA ASN A 111 0.32 26.74 11.74
C ASN A 111 0.87 25.33 11.50
N SER A 112 1.64 24.77 12.44
CA SER A 112 2.04 23.36 12.34
C SER A 112 0.92 22.42 12.77
N VAL A 113 0.95 21.22 12.23
CA VAL A 113 0.16 20.09 12.72
C VAL A 113 1.11 19.12 13.42
N VAL A 114 0.94 18.98 14.73
CA VAL A 114 1.80 18.16 15.57
C VAL A 114 1.19 16.78 15.75
N LYS A 115 1.97 15.75 15.38
CA LYS A 115 1.66 14.35 15.65
C LYS A 115 2.28 13.95 16.99
N TYR A 116 1.44 13.49 17.91
CA TYR A 116 1.91 13.14 19.26
C TYR A 116 1.13 11.98 19.87
N ARG A 117 1.66 11.40 20.94
CA ARG A 117 0.96 10.41 21.78
C ARG A 117 1.53 10.38 23.19
N TYR A 118 0.85 9.71 24.10
CA TYR A 118 1.34 9.50 25.46
C TYR A 118 2.11 8.19 25.60
N LEU A 119 3.18 8.23 26.40
CA LEU A 119 4.01 7.08 26.71
C LEU A 119 4.16 6.96 28.23
N ARG A 120 3.77 5.81 28.77
CA ARG A 120 3.99 5.44 30.17
C ARG A 120 5.21 4.53 30.24
N SER A 121 6.19 4.89 31.05
CA SER A 121 7.40 4.11 31.23
C SER A 121 7.44 3.54 32.64
N GLY A 122 7.60 2.23 32.77
CA GLY A 122 7.71 1.53 34.05
C GLY A 122 8.76 0.41 34.02
N SER A 123 8.71 -0.50 34.98
CA SER A 123 9.64 -1.64 35.09
C SER A 123 9.54 -2.64 33.93
N THR A 124 8.39 -2.70 33.26
CA THR A 124 8.11 -3.54 32.09
C THR A 124 8.51 -2.88 30.76
N GLY A 125 9.03 -1.64 30.80
CA GLY A 125 9.41 -0.86 29.63
C GLY A 125 8.41 0.24 29.28
N PRO A 126 8.59 0.90 28.11
CA PRO A 126 7.70 1.93 27.62
C PRO A 126 6.43 1.33 27.00
N MET A 127 5.27 1.89 27.35
CA MET A 127 3.95 1.47 26.91
C MET A 127 3.22 2.64 26.28
N VAL A 128 2.67 2.42 25.09
CA VAL A 128 1.86 3.40 24.37
C VAL A 128 0.42 3.37 24.90
N GLU A 129 -0.25 4.52 24.90
CA GLU A 129 -1.67 4.60 25.22
C GLU A 129 -2.52 3.79 24.23
N ASP A 130 -3.56 3.15 24.75
CA ASP A 130 -4.52 2.39 23.95
C ASP A 130 -5.87 3.11 23.91
N THR A 131 -6.68 2.74 22.91
CA THR A 131 -8.09 3.09 22.80
C THR A 131 -8.93 2.26 23.77
N VAL A 132 -10.19 2.63 24.00
CA VAL A 132 -11.13 1.83 24.84
C VAL A 132 -11.42 0.43 24.26
N LEU A 133 -10.97 0.14 23.04
CA LEU A 133 -11.07 -1.17 22.39
C LEU A 133 -9.72 -1.92 22.39
N ASP A 134 -8.80 -1.53 23.27
CA ASP A 134 -7.48 -2.14 23.48
C ASP A 134 -6.60 -2.18 22.21
N ALA A 135 -6.81 -1.20 21.32
CA ALA A 135 -5.94 -0.97 20.17
C ALA A 135 -4.96 0.18 20.46
N PRO A 136 -3.66 0.03 20.15
CA PRO A 136 -2.66 1.07 20.40
C PRO A 136 -2.92 2.32 19.57
N ILE A 137 -2.78 3.48 20.20
CA ILE A 137 -2.92 4.76 19.52
C ILE A 137 -1.67 5.02 18.68
N ARG A 138 -1.89 5.13 17.36
CA ARG A 138 -0.86 5.50 16.41
C ARG A 138 -0.36 6.93 16.71
N TYR A 139 -1.27 7.90 16.70
CA TYR A 139 -1.07 9.26 17.19
C TYR A 139 -2.37 10.07 17.28
N ARG A 140 -2.30 11.14 18.07
CA ARG A 140 -3.21 12.29 18.11
C ARG A 140 -2.68 13.39 17.19
N LEU A 141 -3.57 14.30 16.77
CA LEU A 141 -3.23 15.49 15.97
C LEU A 141 -3.65 16.75 16.71
N TYR A 142 -2.74 17.72 16.76
CA TYR A 142 -3.02 19.07 17.25
C TYR A 142 -2.60 20.12 16.22
N TYR A 143 -3.47 21.08 15.92
CA TYR A 143 -3.19 22.21 15.02
C TYR A 143 -2.84 23.46 15.83
N VAL A 144 -1.66 24.02 15.60
CA VAL A 144 -1.10 25.11 16.41
C VAL A 144 -1.53 26.47 15.87
N GLU A 145 -2.63 27.01 16.40
CA GLU A 145 -3.18 28.32 16.02
C GLU A 145 -2.68 29.48 16.90
N GLY A 146 -1.96 29.17 17.98
CA GLY A 146 -1.52 30.14 18.97
C GLY A 146 -1.34 29.51 20.34
N PRO A 147 -0.99 30.31 21.36
CA PRO A 147 -0.83 29.80 22.72
C PRO A 147 -2.14 29.22 23.24
N SER A 148 -2.08 28.01 23.80
CA SER A 148 -3.28 27.21 24.09
C SER A 148 -3.04 26.17 25.17
N GLU A 149 -4.13 25.66 25.76
CA GLU A 149 -4.13 24.46 26.58
C GLU A 149 -4.87 23.34 25.83
N VAL A 150 -4.23 22.18 25.68
CA VAL A 150 -4.82 20.97 25.08
C VAL A 150 -5.21 20.03 26.21
N GLN A 151 -6.47 19.62 26.24
CA GLN A 151 -6.98 18.66 27.22
C GLN A 151 -7.20 17.30 26.56
N ASP A 152 -6.49 16.30 27.07
CA ASP A 152 -6.52 14.94 26.56
C ASP A 152 -6.92 13.96 27.66
N ILE A 153 -7.59 12.88 27.24
CA ILE A 153 -7.98 11.78 28.10
C ILE A 153 -7.35 10.51 27.54
N VAL A 154 -6.55 9.83 28.36
CA VAL A 154 -6.05 8.48 28.05
C VAL A 154 -7.13 7.47 28.39
N ALA A 155 -7.46 6.61 27.43
CA ALA A 155 -8.48 5.59 27.61
C ALA A 155 -7.97 4.42 28.46
N SER A 156 -6.89 3.76 28.02
CA SER A 156 -6.31 2.59 28.68
C SER A 156 -4.83 2.42 28.32
N TRP A 157 -4.22 1.34 28.85
CA TRP A 157 -2.86 0.89 28.57
C TRP A 157 -2.89 -0.64 28.40
N SER A 158 -2.02 -1.19 27.57
CA SER A 158 -2.06 -2.61 27.14
C SER A 158 -1.88 -3.66 28.25
N ASP A 159 -1.31 -3.28 29.40
CA ASP A 159 -1.15 -4.13 30.58
C ASP A 159 -2.24 -3.90 31.64
N ARG A 160 -3.23 -3.06 31.38
CA ARG A 160 -4.25 -2.68 32.37
C ARG A 160 -5.65 -2.92 31.81
N SER A 161 -6.48 -3.61 32.59
CA SER A 161 -7.90 -3.80 32.28
C SER A 161 -8.72 -2.70 32.94
N TYR A 162 -8.88 -1.57 32.25
CA TYR A 162 -9.68 -0.45 32.73
C TYR A 162 -10.83 -0.14 31.78
N SER A 163 -12.04 -0.07 32.33
CA SER A 163 -13.26 0.25 31.56
C SER A 163 -13.73 1.66 31.91
N ARG A 164 -13.64 2.58 30.94
CA ARG A 164 -14.25 3.92 31.03
C ARG A 164 -15.63 3.91 30.37
N PRO A 165 -16.57 4.74 30.90
CA PRO A 165 -17.69 5.21 30.11
C PRO A 165 -17.21 5.72 28.75
N LYS A 166 -17.97 5.42 27.70
CA LYS A 166 -17.57 5.69 26.32
C LYS A 166 -18.75 6.16 25.48
N GLY A 167 -18.47 6.96 24.46
CA GLY A 167 -19.45 7.40 23.48
C GLY A 167 -18.86 7.46 22.07
N THR A 168 -19.57 8.19 21.22
CA THR A 168 -19.26 8.32 19.79
C THR A 168 -19.27 9.79 19.38
N ILE A 169 -18.37 10.17 18.47
CA ILE A 169 -18.51 11.39 17.67
C ILE A 169 -18.77 10.98 16.23
N GLU A 170 -19.81 11.51 15.62
CA GLU A 170 -20.15 11.28 14.21
C GLU A 170 -20.48 12.60 13.52
N GLY A 171 -20.42 12.63 12.20
CA GLY A 171 -20.65 13.89 11.51
C GLY A 171 -20.27 13.88 10.04
N LYS A 172 -20.29 15.08 9.44
CA LYS A 172 -19.93 15.29 8.04
C LYS A 172 -18.89 16.38 7.87
N ILE A 173 -17.96 16.14 6.95
CA ILE A 173 -16.97 17.11 6.49
C ILE A 173 -17.35 17.56 5.08
N TYR A 174 -17.35 18.88 4.88
CA TYR A 174 -17.68 19.47 3.59
C TYR A 174 -16.82 20.69 3.30
N ASN A 175 -16.69 20.98 2.01
CA ASN A 175 -16.00 22.16 1.53
C ASN A 175 -16.82 23.40 1.90
N SER A 176 -16.23 24.29 2.68
CA SER A 176 -16.88 25.53 3.13
C SER A 176 -17.26 26.51 2.01
N ASP A 177 -16.59 26.45 0.85
CA ASP A 177 -16.85 27.35 -0.28
C ASP A 177 -17.99 26.83 -1.17
N THR A 178 -18.13 25.51 -1.33
CA THR A 178 -19.08 24.89 -2.28
C THR A 178 -20.21 24.10 -1.61
N GLY A 179 -20.08 23.77 -0.32
CA GLY A 179 -20.98 22.87 0.40
C GLY A 179 -20.86 21.40 -0.01
N THR A 180 -19.91 21.03 -0.87
CA THR A 180 -19.77 19.64 -1.33
C THR A 180 -19.12 18.77 -0.26
N PRO A 181 -19.60 17.54 -0.04
CA PRO A 181 -18.98 16.60 0.88
C PRO A 181 -17.54 16.25 0.46
N LEU A 182 -16.69 15.92 1.44
CA LEU A 182 -15.27 15.67 1.20
C LEU A 182 -14.84 14.26 1.63
N PRO A 183 -14.51 13.37 0.68
CA PRO A 183 -13.85 12.10 0.99
C PRO A 183 -12.38 12.29 1.35
N ASN A 184 -11.79 11.24 1.92
CA ASN A 184 -10.34 11.11 2.12
C ASN A 184 -9.73 12.14 3.09
N ILE A 185 -10.53 12.66 4.02
CA ILE A 185 -10.07 13.51 5.12
C ILE A 185 -9.84 12.64 6.36
N LEU A 186 -8.66 12.76 6.96
CA LEU A 186 -8.36 12.12 8.23
C LEU A 186 -9.01 12.90 9.37
N VAL A 187 -9.86 12.23 10.12
CA VAL A 187 -10.52 12.75 11.32
C VAL A 187 -9.98 12.01 12.53
N THR A 188 -9.60 12.73 13.57
CA THR A 188 -9.14 12.12 14.82
C THR A 188 -9.70 12.80 16.04
N ALA A 189 -10.03 12.00 17.06
CA ALA A 189 -10.33 12.45 18.40
C ALA A 189 -9.89 11.37 19.40
N GLY A 190 -9.30 11.75 20.53
CA GLY A 190 -8.87 10.77 21.53
C GLY A 190 -7.83 9.74 21.03
N GLY A 191 -7.15 10.01 19.91
CA GLY A 191 -6.26 9.07 19.23
C GLY A 191 -6.95 8.04 18.31
N VAL A 192 -8.29 7.99 18.32
CA VAL A 192 -9.08 7.21 17.33
C VAL A 192 -9.06 7.95 16.00
N GLN A 193 -8.97 7.23 14.89
CA GLN A 193 -8.85 7.79 13.54
C GLN A 193 -9.92 7.23 12.61
N TYR A 194 -10.38 8.04 11.66
CA TYR A 194 -11.31 7.67 10.60
C TYR A 194 -10.98 8.44 9.31
N ILE A 195 -11.19 7.83 8.15
CA ILE A 195 -11.07 8.49 6.83
C ILE A 195 -12.48 8.69 6.28
N THR A 196 -12.87 9.93 5.95
CA THR A 196 -14.22 10.24 5.46
C THR A 196 -14.55 9.52 4.15
N ASP A 197 -15.82 9.12 4.01
CA ASP A 197 -16.38 8.56 2.78
C ASP A 197 -16.79 9.65 1.77
N SER A 198 -17.30 9.27 0.59
CA SER A 198 -17.73 10.21 -0.46
C SER A 198 -18.80 11.22 -0.02
N THR A 199 -19.57 10.88 1.01
CA THR A 199 -20.61 11.75 1.58
C THR A 199 -20.05 12.68 2.68
N GLY A 200 -18.73 12.63 2.90
CA GLY A 200 -18.02 13.37 3.93
C GLY A 200 -18.23 12.81 5.33
N HIS A 201 -18.90 11.67 5.46
CA HIS A 201 -19.29 11.13 6.75
C HIS A 201 -18.11 10.49 7.48
N PHE A 202 -18.09 10.61 8.81
CA PHE A 202 -17.17 9.91 9.70
C PHE A 202 -17.86 9.46 10.98
N GLU A 203 -17.34 8.39 11.60
CA GLU A 203 -17.83 7.88 12.88
C GLU A 203 -16.66 7.40 13.75
N LEU A 204 -16.39 8.12 14.85
CA LEU A 204 -15.36 7.81 15.84
C LEU A 204 -16.02 7.19 17.08
N THR A 205 -16.06 5.87 17.13
CA THR A 205 -16.67 5.11 18.24
C THR A 205 -15.66 4.68 19.29
N GLY A 206 -16.10 4.60 20.55
CA GLY A 206 -15.28 4.12 21.67
C GLY A 206 -14.38 5.20 22.25
N LEU A 207 -14.84 6.45 22.23
CA LEU A 207 -14.13 7.58 22.83
C LEU A 207 -14.45 7.69 24.32
N PRO A 208 -13.46 7.94 25.21
CA PRO A 208 -13.72 8.21 26.62
C PRO A 208 -14.66 9.40 26.80
N THR A 209 -15.56 9.31 27.79
CA THR A 209 -16.41 10.46 28.15
C THR A 209 -15.60 11.67 28.59
N GLY A 210 -16.04 12.84 28.16
CA GLY A 210 -15.36 14.12 28.37
C GLY A 210 -15.20 14.90 27.07
N THR A 211 -14.56 16.07 27.14
CA THR A 211 -14.25 16.85 25.95
C THR A 211 -13.05 16.24 25.24
N GLN A 212 -13.23 15.88 23.98
CA GLN A 212 -12.17 15.39 23.09
C GLN A 212 -11.81 16.47 22.08
N THR A 213 -10.53 16.61 21.77
CA THR A 213 -10.10 17.46 20.64
C THR A 213 -10.34 16.71 19.34
N LEU A 214 -11.33 17.16 18.56
CA LEU A 214 -11.62 16.67 17.22
C LEU A 214 -10.78 17.46 16.21
N THR A 215 -9.90 16.78 15.48
CA THR A 215 -9.02 17.39 14.47
C THR A 215 -9.28 16.75 13.11
N THR A 216 -9.34 17.58 12.07
CA THR A 216 -9.45 17.16 10.67
C THR A 216 -8.18 17.53 9.92
N TYR A 217 -7.72 16.64 9.04
CA TYR A 217 -6.47 16.77 8.32
C TYR A 217 -6.59 16.19 6.91
N SER A 218 -6.36 17.02 5.90
CA SER A 218 -6.32 16.59 4.50
C SER A 218 -4.96 15.95 4.19
N LEU A 219 -4.98 14.69 3.75
CA LEU A 219 -3.78 13.87 3.54
C LEU A 219 -2.86 14.41 2.44
N ASP A 220 -3.44 15.13 1.48
CA ASP A 220 -2.79 15.84 0.38
C ASP A 220 -2.61 17.35 0.65
N GLY A 221 -3.05 17.83 1.82
CA GLY A 221 -3.01 19.22 2.25
C GLY A 221 -3.92 20.20 1.47
N LEU A 222 -4.77 19.73 0.54
CA LEU A 222 -5.67 20.58 -0.26
C LEU A 222 -6.73 21.32 0.56
N TYR A 223 -6.92 20.94 1.82
CA TYR A 223 -7.78 21.64 2.77
C TYR A 223 -7.00 22.00 4.03
N LEU A 224 -7.28 23.19 4.57
CA LEU A 224 -6.67 23.63 5.82
C LEU A 224 -7.14 22.75 6.99
N PRO A 225 -6.27 22.43 7.97
CA PRO A 225 -6.70 21.73 9.17
C PRO A 225 -7.77 22.51 9.92
N PHE A 226 -8.67 21.78 10.56
CA PHE A 226 -9.67 22.33 11.48
C PHE A 226 -9.65 21.53 12.77
N GLN A 227 -9.81 22.22 13.91
CA GLN A 227 -9.90 21.58 15.22
C GLN A 227 -11.03 22.19 16.07
N HIS A 228 -11.68 21.35 16.88
CA HIS A 228 -12.75 21.77 17.78
C HIS A 228 -12.90 20.83 18.98
N GLY A 229 -13.34 21.34 20.12
CA GLY A 229 -13.67 20.51 21.28
C GLY A 229 -15.05 19.88 21.16
N ALA A 230 -15.15 18.55 21.22
CA ALA A 230 -16.41 17.81 21.17
C ALA A 230 -16.66 17.07 22.48
N VAL A 231 -17.81 17.30 23.11
CA VAL A 231 -18.17 16.64 24.38
C VAL A 231 -18.74 15.26 24.10
N VAL A 232 -18.15 14.23 24.70
CA VAL A 232 -18.60 12.83 24.60
C VAL A 232 -19.31 12.44 25.90
N GLY A 233 -20.58 12.05 25.79
CA GLY A 233 -21.39 11.52 26.89
C GLY A 233 -21.39 10.00 26.94
N ASP A 234 -21.74 9.42 28.09
CA ASP A 234 -21.78 7.96 28.27
C ASP A 234 -22.89 7.33 27.41
N GLY A 235 -22.51 6.43 26.52
CA GLY A 235 -23.40 5.80 25.55
C GLY A 235 -24.06 6.76 24.55
N GLN A 236 -23.63 8.02 24.49
CA GLN A 236 -24.21 9.04 23.61
C GLN A 236 -23.41 9.19 22.31
N SER A 237 -24.11 9.63 21.25
CA SER A 237 -23.51 10.10 20.00
C SER A 237 -23.55 11.63 19.94
N THR A 238 -22.39 12.24 19.69
CA THR A 238 -22.25 13.68 19.47
C THR A 238 -22.08 13.94 17.98
N SER A 239 -23.05 14.64 17.39
CA SER A 239 -23.03 15.01 15.96
C SER A 239 -22.26 16.31 15.74
N VAL A 240 -21.32 16.32 14.78
CA VAL A 240 -20.51 17.51 14.43
C VAL A 240 -20.40 17.68 12.92
N ASP A 241 -20.90 18.81 12.42
CA ASP A 241 -20.73 19.20 11.02
C ASP A 241 -19.53 20.15 10.89
N VAL A 242 -18.57 19.77 10.06
CA VAL A 242 -17.26 20.45 9.96
C VAL A 242 -17.07 21.05 8.56
N PRO A 243 -17.23 22.38 8.41
CA PRO A 243 -16.80 23.09 7.21
C PRO A 243 -15.28 23.26 7.21
N ILE A 244 -14.60 22.75 6.19
CA ILE A 244 -13.15 23.00 6.00
C ILE A 244 -12.88 23.81 4.74
N LYS A 245 -11.83 24.64 4.81
CA LYS A 245 -11.51 25.59 3.74
C LYS A 245 -10.54 24.98 2.73
N PRO A 246 -10.87 24.97 1.42
CA PRO A 246 -9.91 24.57 0.41
C PRO A 246 -8.76 25.58 0.33
N THR A 247 -7.60 25.11 -0.09
CA THR A 247 -6.45 25.96 -0.38
C THR A 247 -5.98 25.71 -1.81
N ARG A 248 -5.27 26.69 -2.38
CA ARG A 248 -4.74 26.58 -3.73
C ARG A 248 -3.33 26.00 -3.71
N LEU A 249 -2.92 25.42 -4.82
CA LEU A 249 -1.55 25.00 -5.04
C LEU A 249 -0.68 26.19 -5.49
N VAL A 250 0.58 26.17 -5.08
CA VAL A 250 1.67 27.00 -5.62
C VAL A 250 2.82 26.09 -6.04
N ASN A 251 3.61 26.53 -7.02
CA ASN A 251 4.79 25.77 -7.41
C ASN A 251 5.89 25.98 -6.36
N VAL A 252 6.36 24.89 -5.78
CA VAL A 252 7.54 24.85 -4.93
C VAL A 252 8.65 24.15 -5.68
N THR A 253 9.70 24.90 -6.01
CA THR A 253 10.88 24.36 -6.69
C THR A 253 11.98 24.10 -5.66
N PHE A 254 12.32 22.82 -5.49
CA PHE A 254 13.44 22.39 -4.66
C PHE A 254 14.70 22.38 -5.52
N TYR A 255 15.76 23.04 -5.04
CA TYR A 255 17.13 22.84 -5.50
C TYR A 255 17.96 22.34 -4.34
N VAL A 256 18.65 21.22 -4.53
CA VAL A 256 19.52 20.66 -3.50
C VAL A 256 20.91 20.37 -4.03
N THR A 257 21.91 20.83 -3.28
CA THR A 257 23.31 20.44 -3.46
C THR A 257 23.58 19.25 -2.55
N VAL A 258 24.13 18.16 -3.10
CA VAL A 258 24.41 16.94 -2.35
C VAL A 258 25.91 16.66 -2.29
N PRO A 259 26.40 15.98 -1.22
CA PRO A 259 27.79 15.53 -1.15
C PRO A 259 28.10 14.63 -2.36
N GLN A 260 29.14 14.98 -3.10
CA GLN A 260 29.56 14.21 -4.26
C GLN A 260 30.40 13.01 -3.82
N ASP A 261 30.15 11.86 -4.45
CA ASP A 261 30.99 10.69 -4.33
C ASP A 261 31.67 10.45 -5.69
N PRO A 262 32.97 10.77 -5.83
CA PRO A 262 33.66 10.67 -7.12
C PRO A 262 33.81 9.22 -7.59
N THR A 263 33.53 8.23 -6.74
CA THR A 263 33.67 6.81 -7.06
C THR A 263 32.39 6.21 -7.64
N PHE A 264 31.30 6.98 -7.72
CA PHE A 264 29.97 6.44 -8.02
C PHE A 264 29.16 7.36 -8.93
N THR A 265 28.35 6.76 -9.81
CA THR A 265 27.42 7.55 -10.64
C THR A 265 26.35 8.16 -9.73
N PRO A 266 26.02 9.46 -9.84
CA PRO A 266 25.10 10.11 -8.93
C PRO A 266 23.74 9.38 -8.88
N PRO A 267 23.31 8.85 -7.72
CA PRO A 267 22.03 8.15 -7.58
C PRO A 267 20.84 9.13 -7.66
N PRO A 268 19.62 8.62 -7.89
CA PRO A 268 18.40 9.43 -7.75
C PRO A 268 18.26 9.92 -6.30
N VAL A 269 18.12 11.24 -6.14
CA VAL A 269 17.79 11.89 -4.87
C VAL A 269 16.27 12.02 -4.80
N ARG A 270 15.68 11.70 -3.64
CA ARG A 270 14.25 11.76 -3.39
C ARG A 270 13.90 12.75 -2.29
N ILE A 271 12.64 13.19 -2.29
CA ILE A 271 12.05 14.01 -1.22
C ILE A 271 11.05 13.16 -0.45
N ALA A 272 11.37 12.82 0.79
CA ALA A 272 10.44 12.19 1.74
C ALA A 272 9.71 13.28 2.52
N GLY A 273 8.40 13.14 2.79
CA GLY A 273 7.67 14.12 3.58
C GLY A 273 6.38 13.64 4.25
N ASN A 274 5.63 14.58 4.82
CA ASN A 274 4.48 14.33 5.70
C ASN A 274 3.09 14.39 5.01
N ILE A 275 3.05 14.42 3.67
CA ILE A 275 1.83 14.41 2.86
C ILE A 275 1.94 13.38 1.72
N LEU A 276 0.80 13.02 1.11
CA LEU A 276 0.73 12.01 0.04
C LEU A 276 1.68 12.28 -1.13
N GLN A 277 1.81 13.54 -1.54
CA GLN A 277 2.66 13.98 -2.66
C GLN A 277 4.16 13.82 -2.40
N LEU A 278 4.55 13.66 -1.14
CA LEU A 278 5.94 13.47 -0.69
C LEU A 278 6.16 12.04 -0.17
N GLY A 279 5.31 11.10 -0.58
CA GLY A 279 5.48 9.67 -0.35
C GLY A 279 4.91 9.12 0.96
N ASN A 280 4.25 9.94 1.79
CA ASN A 280 3.62 9.48 3.02
C ASN A 280 2.41 8.58 2.70
N SER A 281 2.29 7.45 3.40
CA SER A 281 1.18 6.50 3.25
C SER A 281 0.15 6.59 4.38
N PHE A 282 0.43 7.37 5.43
CA PHE A 282 -0.34 7.46 6.67
C PHE A 282 -0.61 6.09 7.30
N ALA A 283 0.29 5.13 7.10
CA ALA A 283 0.16 3.76 7.58
C ALA A 283 1.44 3.30 8.28
N ASP A 284 1.29 2.33 9.19
CA ASP A 284 2.41 1.65 9.82
C ASP A 284 2.89 0.51 8.91
N LEU A 285 3.84 0.81 8.02
CA LEU A 285 4.39 -0.16 7.08
C LEU A 285 5.46 -1.05 7.73
N GLN A 286 6.07 -1.95 6.96
CA GLN A 286 7.08 -2.87 7.49
C GLN A 286 8.24 -2.10 8.14
N GLY A 287 8.57 -2.45 9.38
CA GLY A 287 9.59 -1.75 10.16
C GLY A 287 9.14 -0.40 10.73
N GLY A 288 7.84 -0.06 10.68
CA GLY A 288 7.26 1.15 11.26
C GLY A 288 7.49 2.44 10.46
N VAL A 289 7.99 2.33 9.23
CA VAL A 289 8.12 3.47 8.31
C VAL A 289 6.76 3.85 7.74
N ASN A 290 6.61 5.10 7.29
CA ASN A 290 5.36 5.59 6.70
C ASN A 290 5.55 6.10 5.27
N VAL A 291 6.79 6.32 4.83
CA VAL A 291 7.10 6.82 3.50
C VAL A 291 7.54 5.68 2.59
N VAL A 292 7.05 5.69 1.35
CA VAL A 292 7.35 4.63 0.37
C VAL A 292 8.15 5.21 -0.79
N PRO A 293 9.35 4.67 -1.11
CA PRO A 293 10.18 5.20 -2.19
C PRO A 293 9.47 5.38 -3.52
N ASN A 294 8.61 4.45 -3.89
CA ASN A 294 7.82 4.49 -5.12
C ASN A 294 6.77 5.62 -5.18
N ARG A 295 6.45 6.25 -4.04
CA ARG A 295 5.53 7.39 -3.95
C ARG A 295 6.27 8.72 -3.73
N MET A 296 7.58 8.69 -3.52
CA MET A 296 8.38 9.90 -3.32
C MET A 296 8.77 10.52 -4.67
N PRO A 297 8.83 11.85 -4.77
CA PRO A 297 9.39 12.51 -5.94
C PRO A 297 10.86 12.16 -6.19
N ASP A 298 11.18 11.71 -7.40
CA ASP A 298 12.56 11.59 -7.89
C ASP A 298 13.03 12.95 -8.46
N MET A 299 14.11 13.48 -7.89
CA MET A 299 14.71 14.74 -8.35
C MET A 299 15.63 14.52 -9.55
N ARG A 300 15.69 15.52 -10.44
CA ARG A 300 16.53 15.46 -11.65
C ARG A 300 17.84 16.20 -11.44
N LEU A 301 18.96 15.55 -11.70
CA LEU A 301 20.27 16.17 -11.74
C LEU A 301 20.33 17.21 -12.86
N GLN A 302 20.78 18.42 -12.54
CA GLN A 302 20.91 19.55 -13.44
C GLN A 302 22.36 19.68 -13.94
N PRO A 303 22.60 20.41 -15.06
CA PRO A 303 23.95 20.62 -15.59
C PRO A 303 24.91 21.34 -14.63
N ASP A 304 24.38 22.10 -13.66
CA ASP A 304 25.17 22.79 -12.63
C ASP A 304 25.55 21.88 -11.44
N GLY A 305 25.19 20.59 -11.48
CA GLY A 305 25.47 19.60 -10.45
C GLY A 305 24.47 19.55 -9.29
N ARG A 306 23.45 20.43 -9.27
CA ARG A 306 22.36 20.38 -8.27
C ARG A 306 21.23 19.47 -8.73
N TYR A 307 20.46 18.95 -7.79
CA TYR A 307 19.21 18.27 -8.10
C TYR A 307 18.06 19.25 -8.04
N SER A 308 17.07 19.09 -8.92
CA SER A 308 15.87 19.92 -8.93
C SER A 308 14.59 19.12 -9.11
N TYR A 309 13.54 19.56 -8.43
CA TYR A 309 12.18 19.08 -8.61
C TYR A 309 11.18 20.20 -8.33
N THR A 310 10.10 20.29 -9.11
CA THR A 310 9.03 21.26 -8.89
C THR A 310 7.71 20.52 -8.68
N VAL A 311 7.00 20.88 -7.62
CA VAL A 311 5.71 20.27 -7.26
C VAL A 311 4.73 21.34 -6.81
N GLY A 312 3.46 21.15 -7.15
CA GLY A 312 2.37 21.96 -6.61
C GLY A 312 2.11 21.56 -5.16
N LEU A 313 2.38 22.45 -4.21
CA LEU A 313 2.07 22.24 -2.80
C LEU A 313 0.99 23.23 -2.33
N PRO A 314 0.13 22.84 -1.38
CA PRO A 314 -1.01 23.66 -0.99
C PRO A 314 -0.58 24.79 -0.04
N VAL A 315 -1.06 26.01 -0.29
CA VAL A 315 -0.70 27.20 0.51
C VAL A 315 -1.13 27.01 1.97
N GLY A 316 -0.22 27.34 2.90
CA GLY A 316 -0.46 27.26 4.34
C GLY A 316 -0.21 25.86 4.93
N THR A 317 0.04 24.84 4.13
CA THR A 317 0.38 23.50 4.63
C THR A 317 1.75 23.53 5.31
N TYR A 318 1.82 22.93 6.50
CA TYR A 318 3.06 22.69 7.20
C TYR A 318 3.73 21.42 6.67
N ILE A 319 4.86 21.59 5.99
CA ILE A 319 5.61 20.52 5.36
C ILE A 319 6.81 20.18 6.23
N GLN A 320 6.88 18.91 6.62
CA GLN A 320 8.09 18.29 7.15
C GLN A 320 8.65 17.39 6.07
N TYR A 321 9.94 17.54 5.75
CA TYR A 321 10.55 16.82 4.65
C TYR A 321 12.05 16.59 4.85
N LYS A 322 12.60 15.65 4.08
CA LYS A 322 14.01 15.27 4.07
C LYS A 322 14.42 14.84 2.68
N TYR A 323 15.68 15.10 2.32
CA TYR A 323 16.31 14.47 1.16
C TYR A 323 16.83 13.07 1.50
N THR A 324 16.77 12.15 0.54
CA THR A 324 17.23 10.77 0.76
C THR A 324 17.69 10.09 -0.53
N LEU A 325 18.60 9.13 -0.40
CA LEU A 325 18.94 8.17 -1.46
C LEU A 325 18.15 6.84 -1.34
N GLY A 326 17.47 6.63 -0.22
CA GLY A 326 16.65 5.46 0.08
C GLY A 326 15.22 5.87 0.39
N ASP A 327 14.85 5.84 1.68
CA ASP A 327 13.57 6.30 2.23
C ASP A 327 13.79 7.35 3.35
N GLY A 328 12.75 7.69 4.12
CA GLY A 328 12.88 8.68 5.20
C GLY A 328 13.81 8.25 6.36
N TYR A 329 14.14 6.96 6.42
CA TYR A 329 15.04 6.31 7.35
C TYR A 329 16.38 5.93 6.67
N TRP A 330 16.38 4.97 5.75
CA TRP A 330 17.58 4.49 5.07
C TRP A 330 18.16 5.56 4.14
N ASN A 331 19.45 5.84 4.30
CA ASN A 331 20.17 6.88 3.55
C ASN A 331 19.51 8.27 3.59
N ALA A 332 18.70 8.56 4.61
CA ALA A 332 18.15 9.89 4.76
C ALA A 332 19.23 10.88 5.26
N GLU A 333 19.08 12.14 4.87
CA GLU A 333 20.04 13.19 5.23
C GLU A 333 20.26 13.34 6.74
N ARG A 334 21.50 13.69 7.08
CA ARG A 334 22.01 13.83 8.44
C ARG A 334 22.52 15.23 8.71
N ASN A 335 22.35 15.65 9.96
CA ASN A 335 22.97 16.84 10.51
C ASN A 335 24.47 16.59 10.75
N LEU A 336 25.21 17.67 11.07
CA LEU A 336 26.66 17.60 11.36
C LEU A 336 27.02 16.66 12.53
N ASP A 337 26.08 16.43 13.45
CA ASP A 337 26.22 15.54 14.61
C ASP A 337 25.84 14.08 14.31
N GLY A 338 25.42 13.76 13.08
CA GLY A 338 24.94 12.44 12.68
C GLY A 338 23.46 12.19 13.00
N GLY A 339 22.79 13.15 13.65
CA GLY A 339 21.34 13.11 13.89
C GLY A 339 20.54 13.21 12.60
N TRP A 340 19.26 12.85 12.65
CA TRP A 340 18.35 13.03 11.52
C TRP A 340 18.14 14.52 11.22
N ALA A 341 18.35 14.91 9.95
CA ALA A 341 18.03 16.26 9.50
C ALA A 341 16.59 16.31 9.01
N LEU A 342 15.64 16.71 9.87
CA LEU A 342 14.26 16.98 9.47
C LEU A 342 14.11 18.47 9.14
N ARG A 343 13.73 18.78 7.91
CA ARG A 343 13.46 20.16 7.47
C ARG A 343 11.99 20.46 7.61
N GLU A 344 11.68 21.73 7.85
CA GLU A 344 10.31 22.20 7.98
C GLU A 344 10.12 23.53 7.25
N PHE A 345 8.95 23.68 6.61
CA PHE A 345 8.48 24.97 6.15
C PHE A 345 6.96 25.04 6.05
N ILE A 346 6.44 26.27 6.00
CA ILE A 346 5.04 26.53 5.70
C ILE A 346 4.96 27.00 4.24
N VAL A 347 4.13 26.36 3.43
CA VAL A 347 3.98 26.71 2.01
C VAL A 347 3.47 28.15 1.88
N PRO A 348 4.23 29.06 1.26
CA PRO A 348 3.85 30.47 1.16
C PRO A 348 2.72 30.69 0.15
N GLY A 349 2.13 31.88 0.17
CA GLY A 349 1.06 32.27 -0.76
C GLY A 349 1.52 32.53 -2.20
N GLN A 350 2.73 32.18 -2.61
CA GLN A 350 3.22 32.38 -3.97
C GLN A 350 4.26 31.32 -4.31
N ASP A 351 4.56 31.17 -5.59
CA ASP A 351 5.60 30.27 -6.04
C ASP A 351 6.92 30.61 -5.34
N VAL A 352 7.64 29.58 -4.90
CA VAL A 352 8.85 29.72 -4.10
C VAL A 352 9.91 28.72 -4.51
N THR A 353 11.16 29.15 -4.42
CA THR A 353 12.32 28.30 -4.64
C THR A 353 13.04 28.06 -3.33
N LEU A 354 13.23 26.79 -2.97
CA LEU A 354 14.03 26.37 -1.83
C LEU A 354 15.43 25.99 -2.33
N GLN A 355 16.46 26.51 -1.65
CA GLN A 355 17.85 26.18 -1.94
C GLN A 355 18.47 25.51 -0.72
N ASP A 356 18.66 24.20 -0.83
CA ASP A 356 19.14 23.36 0.25
C ASP A 356 20.52 22.77 -0.05
N THR A 357 21.19 22.37 1.02
CA THR A 357 22.41 21.58 0.97
C THR A 357 22.27 20.39 1.91
N VAL A 358 22.47 19.18 1.40
CA VAL A 358 22.62 17.99 2.23
C VAL A 358 24.04 17.99 2.78
N VAL A 359 24.18 17.94 4.09
CA VAL A 359 25.48 17.95 4.78
C VAL A 359 26.16 16.60 4.68
N SER A 360 25.42 15.53 4.96
CA SER A 360 25.92 14.16 4.96
C SER A 360 24.77 13.17 4.74
N TRP A 361 25.09 12.04 4.10
CA TRP A 361 24.23 10.84 4.08
C TRP A 361 24.56 9.88 5.23
N SER A 362 25.75 10.01 5.81
CA SER A 362 26.26 9.13 6.86
C SER A 362 25.98 9.70 8.25
N ASP A 363 25.56 8.79 9.14
CA ASP A 363 25.23 9.02 10.54
C ASP A 363 26.46 8.97 11.47
N SER A 364 27.61 8.51 10.98
CA SER A 364 28.83 8.45 11.79
C SER A 364 30.09 8.57 10.96
N LYS A 365 31.16 9.06 11.59
CA LYS A 365 32.52 9.01 11.02
C LYS A 365 33.23 7.68 11.30
N ASN A 366 32.58 6.77 12.02
CA ASN A 366 33.16 5.52 12.54
C ASN A 366 32.63 4.27 11.84
N SER A 367 31.85 4.42 10.77
CA SER A 367 31.39 3.32 9.93
C SER A 367 31.49 3.72 8.47
N GLY A 368 32.15 2.89 7.67
CA GLY A 368 32.28 3.11 6.24
C GLY A 368 31.02 2.65 5.50
N PRO A 369 30.68 3.27 4.35
CA PRO A 369 29.52 2.88 3.56
C PRO A 369 29.69 1.45 3.00
N ILE A 370 28.57 0.76 2.82
CA ILE A 370 28.53 -0.60 2.27
C ILE A 370 27.91 -0.53 0.87
N LEU A 371 28.68 -0.88 -0.16
CA LEU A 371 28.18 -1.06 -1.51
C LEU A 371 27.69 -2.50 -1.67
N PHE A 372 26.42 -2.66 -2.05
CA PHE A 372 25.85 -3.93 -2.48
C PHE A 372 25.76 -3.93 -4.00
N GLU A 373 26.43 -4.87 -4.64
CA GLU A 373 26.32 -5.16 -6.07
C GLU A 373 25.61 -6.48 -6.27
N VAL A 374 24.63 -6.53 -7.17
CA VAL A 374 23.93 -7.76 -7.51
C VAL A 374 23.87 -7.96 -9.01
N SER A 375 24.27 -9.15 -9.46
CA SER A 375 24.01 -9.62 -10.82
C SER A 375 22.73 -10.46 -10.86
N VAL A 376 21.86 -10.23 -11.84
CA VAL A 376 20.55 -10.88 -11.97
C VAL A 376 20.50 -11.79 -13.20
N PRO A 377 19.67 -12.85 -13.21
CA PRO A 377 19.62 -13.77 -14.33
C PRO A 377 19.03 -13.10 -15.57
N SER A 378 19.38 -13.59 -16.76
CA SER A 378 18.87 -13.08 -18.04
C SER A 378 17.36 -13.23 -18.24
N THR A 379 16.69 -14.01 -17.38
CA THR A 379 15.24 -14.16 -17.33
C THR A 379 14.53 -13.02 -16.61
N THR A 380 15.26 -12.12 -15.94
CA THR A 380 14.70 -10.90 -15.36
C THR A 380 14.15 -10.02 -16.48
N LEU A 381 12.90 -9.59 -16.37
CA LEU A 381 12.27 -8.77 -17.42
C LEU A 381 12.88 -7.36 -17.42
N ASP A 382 12.99 -6.73 -18.60
CA ASP A 382 13.62 -5.40 -18.75
C ASP A 382 12.86 -4.29 -17.98
N GLU A 383 11.56 -4.51 -17.79
CA GLU A 383 10.65 -3.71 -16.97
C GLU A 383 10.76 -3.93 -15.45
N ASP A 384 11.36 -5.04 -15.00
CA ASP A 384 11.46 -5.34 -13.57
C ASP A 384 12.53 -4.44 -12.94
N VAL A 385 12.19 -3.88 -11.79
CA VAL A 385 13.14 -3.15 -10.94
C VAL A 385 13.60 -4.08 -9.82
N VAL A 386 14.91 -4.14 -9.60
CA VAL A 386 15.48 -4.93 -8.50
C VAL A 386 15.49 -4.11 -7.22
N TYR A 387 15.06 -4.73 -6.13
CA TYR A 387 15.00 -4.13 -4.81
C TYR A 387 15.92 -4.87 -3.84
N ILE A 388 16.45 -4.12 -2.88
CA ILE A 388 17.10 -4.65 -1.69
C ILE A 388 16.21 -4.37 -0.48
N GLN A 389 16.04 -5.35 0.39
CA GLN A 389 15.33 -5.17 1.66
C GLN A 389 16.29 -5.43 2.82
N PHE A 390 16.25 -4.56 3.82
CA PHE A 390 17.06 -4.69 5.04
C PHE A 390 16.23 -5.14 6.22
N LYS A 391 16.85 -5.90 7.12
CA LYS A 391 16.25 -6.37 8.37
C LYS A 391 16.94 -5.71 9.56
N GLN A 392 16.16 -5.13 10.45
CA GLN A 392 16.59 -4.74 11.80
C GLN A 392 16.02 -5.73 12.82
N SER A 393 15.15 -5.28 13.73
CA SER A 393 14.29 -6.16 14.54
C SER A 393 13.23 -6.87 13.68
N ALA A 394 12.81 -6.23 12.59
CA ALA A 394 11.91 -6.76 11.57
C ALA A 394 12.42 -6.40 10.16
N TRP A 395 11.89 -7.07 9.13
CA TRP A 395 12.07 -6.63 7.75
C TRP A 395 11.42 -5.25 7.57
N MET A 396 12.13 -4.33 6.92
CA MET A 396 11.65 -2.97 6.61
C MET A 396 11.12 -2.90 5.17
N GLU A 397 10.49 -1.82 4.76
CA GLU A 397 10.09 -1.64 3.35
C GLU A 397 11.30 -1.79 2.38
N PRO A 398 11.11 -2.45 1.23
CA PRO A 398 12.19 -2.67 0.27
C PRO A 398 12.55 -1.38 -0.47
N LEU A 399 13.83 -1.21 -0.77
CA LEU A 399 14.39 -0.02 -1.44
C LEU A 399 14.80 -0.36 -2.87
N PRO A 400 14.45 0.49 -3.86
CA PRO A 400 14.83 0.26 -5.24
C PRO A 400 16.36 0.41 -5.40
N MET A 401 16.98 -0.58 -6.03
CA MET A 401 18.39 -0.52 -6.42
C MET A 401 18.57 0.32 -7.69
N TRP A 402 19.80 0.70 -8.00
CA TRP A 402 20.13 1.49 -9.18
C TRP A 402 20.74 0.62 -10.28
N PRO A 403 20.24 0.66 -11.53
CA PRO A 403 20.79 -0.12 -12.62
C PRO A 403 22.11 0.49 -13.09
N VAL A 404 23.16 -0.32 -13.22
CA VAL A 404 24.49 0.07 -13.76
C VAL A 404 24.89 -0.75 -15.00
N GLY A 405 24.01 -1.63 -15.44
CA GLY A 405 24.11 -2.45 -16.63
C GLY A 405 22.77 -3.11 -16.91
N LYS A 406 22.70 -4.00 -17.92
CA LYS A 406 21.47 -4.74 -18.24
C LYS A 406 21.04 -5.68 -17.11
N ASP A 407 22.02 -6.28 -16.46
CA ASP A 407 21.91 -7.40 -15.55
C ASP A 407 22.65 -7.14 -14.23
N ARG A 408 23.04 -5.88 -13.97
CA ARG A 408 23.74 -5.48 -12.75
C ARG A 408 23.10 -4.27 -12.09
N TRP A 409 22.90 -4.40 -10.79
CA TRP A 409 22.25 -3.40 -9.94
C TRP A 409 23.10 -3.14 -8.71
N VAL A 410 23.02 -1.92 -8.20
CA VAL A 410 23.81 -1.49 -7.05
C VAL A 410 22.97 -0.72 -6.05
N TYR A 411 23.31 -0.83 -4.77
CA TYR A 411 22.79 0.02 -3.72
C TYR A 411 23.89 0.31 -2.70
N LYS A 412 24.16 1.59 -2.43
CA LYS A 412 25.20 2.00 -1.48
C LYS A 412 24.53 2.50 -0.21
N LEU A 413 24.75 1.80 0.89
CA LEU A 413 24.21 2.11 2.21
C LEU A 413 25.21 2.98 2.98
N TYR A 414 24.79 4.21 3.30
CA TYR A 414 25.54 5.19 4.10
C TYR A 414 25.09 5.23 5.56
N GLY A 415 23.82 4.88 5.84
CA GLY A 415 23.29 4.96 7.20
C GLY A 415 21.82 4.56 7.32
N PRO A 416 21.35 4.29 8.56
CA PRO A 416 22.17 4.27 9.79
C PRO A 416 23.05 3.00 9.88
N LEU A 417 24.32 3.17 10.21
CA LEU A 417 25.29 2.08 10.40
C LEU A 417 25.85 2.02 11.82
N ASN A 418 25.72 3.09 12.61
CA ASN A 418 26.31 3.20 13.94
C ASN A 418 25.74 2.20 14.99
N PHE A 419 24.55 1.65 14.77
CA PHE A 419 23.90 0.71 15.69
C PHE A 419 23.50 -0.64 15.09
N LEU A 420 23.72 -0.87 13.79
CA LEU A 420 23.28 -2.13 13.17
C LEU A 420 24.14 -3.33 13.57
N GLY A 421 25.45 -3.15 13.72
CA GLY A 421 26.36 -4.28 13.93
C GLY A 421 26.26 -5.28 12.78
N SER A 422 25.78 -6.50 13.04
CA SER A 422 25.43 -7.47 11.99
C SER A 422 23.93 -7.39 11.70
N PHE A 423 23.57 -7.34 10.42
CA PHE A 423 22.20 -7.27 9.95
C PHE A 423 21.97 -8.17 8.74
N SER A 424 20.70 -8.44 8.44
CA SER A 424 20.32 -9.26 7.29
C SER A 424 19.76 -8.42 6.14
N TYR A 425 19.92 -8.91 4.92
CA TYR A 425 19.34 -8.32 3.71
C TYR A 425 18.89 -9.38 2.69
N ARG A 426 18.08 -8.99 1.72
CA ARG A 426 17.64 -9.86 0.60
C ARG A 426 17.32 -9.07 -0.67
N PHE A 427 17.14 -9.78 -1.78
CA PHE A 427 16.74 -9.20 -3.06
C PHE A 427 15.37 -9.68 -3.51
N CYS A 428 14.59 -8.79 -4.13
CA CYS A 428 13.31 -9.14 -4.74
C CYS A 428 13.02 -8.25 -5.95
N ARG A 429 12.09 -8.69 -6.81
CA ARG A 429 11.62 -7.91 -7.96
C ARG A 429 10.43 -7.03 -7.58
N ASN A 430 10.39 -5.81 -8.11
CA ASN A 430 9.29 -4.84 -8.00
C ASN A 430 8.80 -4.61 -6.55
N GLY A 431 9.72 -4.67 -5.59
CA GLY A 431 9.43 -4.52 -4.17
C GLY A 431 8.53 -5.63 -3.59
N GLN A 432 8.32 -6.74 -4.29
CA GLN A 432 7.46 -7.84 -3.84
C GLN A 432 8.23 -8.91 -3.05
N CYS A 433 8.96 -8.46 -2.04
CA CYS A 433 9.69 -9.32 -1.12
C CYS A 433 8.71 -10.24 -0.37
N GLY A 434 8.98 -11.54 -0.35
CA GLY A 434 8.08 -12.61 0.11
C GLY A 434 7.28 -13.30 -1.00
N SER A 435 7.18 -12.69 -2.19
CA SER A 435 6.45 -13.24 -3.35
C SER A 435 7.32 -13.39 -4.59
N ALA A 436 8.29 -12.51 -4.81
CA ALA A 436 9.21 -12.47 -5.94
C ALA A 436 10.67 -12.37 -5.48
N ASP A 437 11.00 -13.12 -4.42
CA ASP A 437 12.35 -13.17 -3.85
C ASP A 437 13.36 -13.84 -4.79
N ASP A 438 14.65 -13.58 -4.55
CA ASP A 438 15.67 -14.54 -4.95
C ASP A 438 15.42 -15.91 -4.30
N ASN A 439 15.76 -16.99 -5.01
CA ASN A 439 15.48 -18.34 -4.54
C ASN A 439 16.21 -18.74 -3.23
N GLN A 440 17.21 -17.98 -2.77
CA GLN A 440 17.95 -18.28 -1.54
C GLN A 440 17.26 -17.68 -0.30
N THR A 441 16.42 -16.65 -0.46
CA THR A 441 15.75 -15.95 0.65
C THR A 441 14.22 -15.91 0.50
N VAL A 442 13.62 -17.04 0.14
CA VAL A 442 12.17 -17.12 -0.16
C VAL A 442 11.30 -16.98 1.09
N GLY A 443 10.20 -16.24 0.95
CA GLY A 443 9.08 -16.23 1.90
C GLY A 443 9.04 -14.97 2.77
N MET A 444 8.10 -14.90 3.71
CA MET A 444 7.84 -13.64 4.43
C MET A 444 8.96 -13.23 5.40
N SER A 445 9.58 -14.20 6.06
CA SER A 445 10.58 -13.97 7.12
C SER A 445 11.81 -14.88 6.99
N PRO A 446 12.55 -14.83 5.87
CA PRO A 446 13.78 -15.62 5.70
C PRO A 446 14.88 -15.12 6.65
N THR A 447 15.95 -15.90 6.78
CA THR A 447 17.18 -15.45 7.45
C THR A 447 17.87 -14.31 6.68
N GLY A 448 17.81 -14.35 5.35
CA GLY A 448 18.49 -13.42 4.45
C GLY A 448 19.99 -13.69 4.33
N TYR A 449 20.66 -12.92 3.47
CA TYR A 449 22.11 -12.75 3.49
C TYR A 449 22.51 -11.90 4.70
N THR A 450 23.78 -11.96 5.10
CA THR A 450 24.29 -11.19 6.24
C THR A 450 25.37 -10.19 5.82
N ALA A 451 25.36 -9.02 6.44
CA ALA A 451 26.40 -8.02 6.35
C ALA A 451 26.70 -7.48 7.75
N SER A 452 27.91 -6.92 7.93
CA SER A 452 28.30 -6.31 9.19
C SER A 452 28.89 -4.93 8.97
N THR A 453 28.66 -4.03 9.92
CA THR A 453 29.20 -2.67 9.88
C THR A 453 30.66 -2.68 10.31
N THR A 454 31.52 -2.01 9.55
CA THR A 454 32.94 -1.84 9.89
C THR A 454 33.36 -0.38 9.67
N VAL A 455 34.50 0.01 10.24
CA VAL A 455 35.03 1.38 10.10
C VAL A 455 35.42 1.70 8.64
N LEU A 456 35.80 0.68 7.87
CA LEU A 456 36.16 0.82 6.46
C LEU A 456 34.94 0.58 5.57
N GLY A 457 34.94 1.22 4.40
CA GLY A 457 33.94 0.92 3.37
C GLY A 457 34.03 -0.54 2.93
N GLN A 458 32.90 -1.11 2.55
CA GLN A 458 32.79 -2.50 2.09
C GLN A 458 32.16 -2.55 0.71
N ASP A 459 32.53 -3.60 -0.03
CA ASP A 459 31.96 -3.95 -1.31
C ASP A 459 31.51 -5.41 -1.25
N ILE A 460 30.21 -5.63 -1.38
CA ILE A 460 29.54 -6.91 -1.24
C ILE A 460 28.92 -7.25 -2.59
N GLN A 461 29.42 -8.31 -3.21
CA GLN A 461 28.95 -8.79 -4.50
C GLN A 461 28.09 -10.03 -4.32
N ASN A 462 26.87 -9.98 -4.84
CA ASN A 462 25.90 -11.08 -4.87
C ASN A 462 25.53 -11.44 -6.31
N SER A 463 25.02 -12.64 -6.49
CA SER A 463 24.40 -13.06 -7.74
C SER A 463 23.09 -13.76 -7.42
N VAL A 464 22.00 -13.28 -8.03
CA VAL A 464 20.73 -13.99 -8.04
C VAL A 464 20.82 -15.05 -9.13
N GLY A 465 20.75 -16.32 -8.75
CA GLY A 465 20.76 -17.43 -9.72
C GLY A 465 19.41 -17.57 -10.44
N SER A 466 18.31 -17.39 -9.71
CA SER A 466 16.95 -17.46 -10.23
C SER A 466 15.96 -16.78 -9.27
N TRP A 467 14.84 -16.32 -9.82
CA TRP A 467 13.75 -15.72 -9.06
C TRP A 467 12.69 -16.76 -8.70
N LYS A 468 12.19 -16.71 -7.46
CA LYS A 468 11.11 -17.58 -7.04
C LYS A 468 9.87 -17.35 -7.91
N TRP A 469 9.31 -18.44 -8.43
CA TRP A 469 8.20 -18.46 -9.39
C TRP A 469 8.51 -17.85 -10.77
N PHE A 470 9.77 -17.64 -11.14
CA PHE A 470 10.09 -17.06 -12.45
C PHE A 470 11.47 -17.52 -12.96
N GLU A 471 11.63 -18.84 -13.08
CA GLU A 471 12.92 -19.46 -13.39
C GLU A 471 13.11 -19.67 -14.90
N ASN A 472 12.09 -20.19 -15.59
CA ASN A 472 12.09 -20.42 -17.04
C ASN A 472 10.67 -20.23 -17.58
N PRO A 473 10.33 -19.07 -18.14
CA PRO A 473 8.97 -18.85 -18.61
C PRO A 473 8.62 -19.78 -19.76
N GLU A 474 7.86 -20.84 -19.48
CA GLU A 474 7.40 -21.79 -20.50
C GLU A 474 6.49 -21.11 -21.52
N THR A 475 6.73 -21.40 -22.79
CA THR A 475 5.80 -21.06 -23.88
C THR A 475 5.13 -22.34 -24.33
N LEU A 476 3.81 -22.41 -24.14
CA LEU A 476 3.01 -23.54 -24.60
C LEU A 476 2.52 -23.26 -26.02
N PRO A 477 2.62 -24.22 -26.96
CA PRO A 477 2.12 -24.04 -28.32
C PRO A 477 0.60 -23.90 -28.32
N LEU A 478 0.10 -22.82 -28.93
CA LEU A 478 -1.33 -22.61 -29.17
C LEU A 478 -1.77 -23.36 -30.44
N VAL A 479 -2.87 -24.09 -30.35
CA VAL A 479 -3.52 -24.68 -31.52
C VAL A 479 -4.54 -23.67 -32.06
N GLY A 480 -4.50 -23.41 -33.37
CA GLY A 480 -5.44 -22.46 -33.98
C GLY A 480 -6.89 -22.92 -33.87
N TYR A 481 -7.79 -22.02 -33.49
CA TYR A 481 -9.23 -22.25 -33.41
C TYR A 481 -9.98 -21.23 -34.27
N ASN A 482 -11.15 -21.61 -34.80
CA ASN A 482 -11.98 -20.65 -35.54
C ASN A 482 -12.78 -19.79 -34.54
N ILE A 483 -12.41 -18.52 -34.43
CA ILE A 483 -12.97 -17.58 -33.44
C ILE A 483 -13.91 -16.62 -34.16
N THR A 484 -15.16 -16.57 -33.71
CA THR A 484 -16.17 -15.68 -34.28
C THR A 484 -16.13 -14.34 -33.56
N PRO A 485 -15.91 -13.22 -34.26
CA PRO A 485 -16.00 -11.89 -33.67
C PRO A 485 -17.35 -11.67 -33.00
N ARG A 486 -17.34 -11.05 -31.82
CA ARG A 486 -18.52 -10.79 -31.00
C ARG A 486 -19.13 -9.45 -31.37
N ALA A 487 -20.38 -9.26 -30.94
CA ALA A 487 -21.07 -7.99 -31.10
C ALA A 487 -20.32 -6.86 -30.38
N SER A 488 -20.52 -5.62 -30.85
CA SER A 488 -20.00 -4.43 -30.18
C SER A 488 -20.48 -4.40 -28.72
N GLY A 489 -19.56 -4.12 -27.79
CA GLY A 489 -19.82 -4.18 -26.35
C GLY A 489 -19.41 -5.48 -25.66
N PHE A 490 -18.85 -6.46 -26.38
CA PHE A 490 -18.26 -7.64 -25.72
C PHE A 490 -17.12 -7.24 -24.77
N MET A 491 -17.22 -7.68 -23.52
CA MET A 491 -16.21 -7.38 -22.49
C MET A 491 -15.17 -8.49 -22.46
N ALA A 492 -13.97 -8.21 -22.95
CA ALA A 492 -12.80 -9.09 -22.82
C ALA A 492 -11.88 -8.43 -21.79
N GLY A 493 -11.86 -8.94 -20.56
CA GLY A 493 -11.33 -8.21 -19.41
C GLY A 493 -10.36 -8.97 -18.52
N VAL A 494 -9.72 -8.22 -17.63
CA VAL A 494 -8.87 -8.72 -16.56
C VAL A 494 -9.28 -8.03 -15.25
N GLU A 495 -9.51 -8.80 -14.18
CA GLU A 495 -9.82 -8.31 -12.83
C GLU A 495 -8.62 -8.48 -11.90
N PHE A 496 -8.29 -7.41 -11.17
CA PHE A 496 -7.21 -7.39 -10.19
C PHE A 496 -7.56 -8.17 -8.92
N GLN A 497 -6.53 -8.72 -8.26
CA GLN A 497 -6.69 -9.23 -6.90
C GLN A 497 -7.12 -8.09 -5.96
N PRO A 498 -8.02 -8.34 -4.98
CA PRO A 498 -8.45 -7.34 -4.00
C PRO A 498 -7.39 -7.14 -2.90
N THR A 499 -6.13 -6.93 -3.30
CA THR A 499 -4.98 -6.71 -2.43
C THR A 499 -4.31 -5.39 -2.76
N TYR A 500 -3.75 -4.73 -1.74
CA TYR A 500 -3.12 -3.44 -1.89
C TYR A 500 -1.95 -3.28 -0.91
N GLN A 501 -0.89 -2.66 -1.41
CA GLN A 501 0.18 -2.02 -0.64
C GLN A 501 0.46 -0.67 -1.29
N PRO A 502 0.98 0.34 -0.56
CA PRO A 502 1.15 1.67 -1.12
C PRO A 502 2.10 1.75 -2.33
N ASN A 503 3.02 0.80 -2.51
CA ASN A 503 3.89 0.75 -3.69
C ASN A 503 3.21 0.14 -4.94
N TYR A 504 2.01 -0.44 -4.83
CA TYR A 504 1.37 -1.16 -5.94
C TYR A 504 1.00 -0.23 -7.10
N SER A 505 0.44 0.94 -6.80
CA SER A 505 0.01 1.90 -7.84
C SER A 505 1.14 2.37 -8.76
N TYR A 506 2.39 2.32 -8.29
CA TYR A 506 3.58 2.60 -9.11
C TYR A 506 3.70 1.64 -10.31
N PHE A 507 3.30 0.37 -10.14
CA PHE A 507 3.36 -0.65 -11.19
C PHE A 507 2.10 -0.71 -12.05
N ALA A 508 1.08 0.12 -11.76
CA ALA A 508 -0.21 0.09 -12.45
C ALA A 508 -0.09 0.41 -13.94
N GLN A 509 0.73 1.40 -14.32
CA GLN A 509 0.89 1.79 -15.72
C GLN A 509 1.41 0.62 -16.58
N GLN A 510 2.46 -0.06 -16.12
CA GLN A 510 3.02 -1.20 -16.81
C GLN A 510 2.02 -2.37 -16.87
N ALA A 511 1.32 -2.65 -15.78
CA ALA A 511 0.29 -3.68 -15.75
C ALA A 511 -0.84 -3.38 -16.75
N PHE A 512 -1.31 -2.14 -16.85
CA PHE A 512 -2.33 -1.76 -17.84
C PHE A 512 -1.82 -1.89 -19.28
N SER A 513 -0.56 -1.52 -19.55
CA SER A 513 0.06 -1.76 -20.85
C SER A 513 0.12 -3.25 -21.17
N ASN A 514 0.50 -4.11 -20.21
CA ASN A 514 0.48 -5.57 -20.40
C ASN A 514 -0.94 -6.08 -20.68
N ILE A 515 -1.95 -5.62 -19.93
CA ILE A 515 -3.34 -6.02 -20.13
C ILE A 515 -3.86 -5.59 -21.51
N LYS A 516 -3.55 -4.37 -21.95
CA LYS A 516 -4.00 -3.83 -23.23
C LYS A 516 -3.26 -4.46 -24.43
N GLU A 517 -1.94 -4.48 -24.37
CA GLU A 517 -1.09 -4.85 -25.50
C GLU A 517 -0.69 -6.32 -25.43
N GLY A 518 -0.21 -6.77 -24.27
CA GLY A 518 0.24 -8.14 -24.02
C GLY A 518 -0.88 -9.18 -23.94
N ILE A 519 -2.08 -8.82 -23.46
CA ILE A 519 -3.26 -9.71 -23.37
C ILE A 519 -4.32 -9.35 -24.42
N GLY A 520 -4.33 -8.13 -24.96
CA GLY A 520 -5.34 -7.72 -25.94
C GLY A 520 -6.71 -7.42 -25.34
N SER A 521 -6.77 -7.12 -24.04
CA SER A 521 -8.00 -6.80 -23.30
C SER A 521 -8.57 -5.43 -23.71
N ASN A 522 -9.89 -5.26 -23.57
CA ASN A 522 -10.56 -3.95 -23.66
C ASN A 522 -11.09 -3.44 -22.32
N LEU A 523 -10.97 -4.23 -21.24
CA LEU A 523 -11.51 -3.93 -19.93
C LEU A 523 -10.49 -4.27 -18.83
N VAL A 524 -10.39 -3.42 -17.82
CA VAL A 524 -9.80 -3.76 -16.53
C VAL A 524 -10.83 -3.55 -15.42
N VAL A 525 -10.90 -4.51 -14.50
CA VAL A 525 -11.73 -4.43 -13.30
C VAL A 525 -10.83 -4.20 -12.10
N LEU A 526 -10.92 -2.99 -11.52
CA LEU A 526 -10.21 -2.62 -10.31
C LEU A 526 -11.02 -3.06 -9.09
N THR A 527 -10.36 -3.61 -8.07
CA THR A 527 -10.99 -4.18 -6.89
C THR A 527 -10.58 -3.45 -5.59
N PRO A 528 -10.90 -2.15 -5.47
CA PRO A 528 -10.56 -1.41 -4.25
C PRO A 528 -11.31 -1.96 -3.05
N THR A 529 -10.75 -1.80 -1.85
CA THR A 529 -11.25 -2.45 -0.64
C THR A 529 -11.52 -1.43 0.47
N TRP A 530 -12.41 -1.77 1.40
CA TRP A 530 -12.42 -1.26 2.76
C TRP A 530 -12.25 -2.44 3.71
N SER A 531 -11.55 -2.25 4.82
CA SER A 531 -11.28 -3.34 5.76
C SER A 531 -12.29 -3.38 6.91
N VAL A 532 -12.68 -4.59 7.29
CA VAL A 532 -13.39 -4.85 8.54
C VAL A 532 -12.37 -4.94 9.67
N THR A 533 -12.34 -3.95 10.57
CA THR A 533 -11.42 -3.90 11.72
C THR A 533 -12.03 -4.39 13.03
N SER A 534 -13.36 -4.45 13.09
CA SER A 534 -14.09 -5.06 14.20
C SER A 534 -15.42 -5.63 13.70
N VAL A 535 -15.82 -6.77 14.26
CA VAL A 535 -17.10 -7.43 13.97
C VAL A 535 -18.21 -6.92 14.91
N SER A 536 -17.86 -6.58 16.15
CA SER A 536 -18.79 -6.07 17.17
C SER A 536 -18.09 -5.07 18.11
N PRO A 537 -18.43 -3.78 18.08
CA PRO A 537 -19.29 -3.15 17.06
C PRO A 537 -18.67 -3.29 15.67
N LEU A 538 -19.51 -3.41 14.63
CA LEU A 538 -19.03 -3.49 13.25
C LEU A 538 -18.25 -2.23 12.88
N LYS A 539 -17.07 -2.39 12.28
CA LYS A 539 -16.29 -1.29 11.69
C LYS A 539 -15.79 -1.70 10.31
N LEU A 540 -16.43 -1.18 9.27
CA LEU A 540 -16.05 -1.31 7.86
C LEU A 540 -15.70 0.09 7.34
N ALA A 541 -14.41 0.36 7.15
CA ALA A 541 -13.91 1.65 6.70
C ALA A 541 -12.56 1.51 6.01
N SER A 542 -12.17 2.50 5.21
CA SER A 542 -10.83 2.55 4.60
C SER A 542 -9.73 2.55 5.66
N GLN A 543 -8.78 1.64 5.55
CA GLN A 543 -7.59 1.56 6.41
C GLN A 543 -6.33 1.96 5.65
N PRO A 544 -5.65 3.06 6.02
CA PRO A 544 -4.38 3.45 5.41
C PRO A 544 -3.38 2.29 5.31
N GLY A 545 -2.71 2.18 4.17
CA GLY A 545 -1.71 1.14 3.89
C GLY A 545 -2.26 -0.25 3.58
N GLN A 546 -3.52 -0.53 3.96
CA GLN A 546 -4.21 -1.77 3.65
C GLN A 546 -5.18 -1.60 2.49
N ASP A 547 -5.90 -0.49 2.47
CA ASP A 547 -6.87 -0.13 1.44
C ASP A 547 -6.34 1.02 0.58
N PRO A 548 -6.59 1.03 -0.74
CA PRO A 548 -6.23 2.17 -1.58
C PRO A 548 -7.05 3.40 -1.18
N PHE A 549 -6.40 4.56 -1.08
CA PHE A 549 -7.15 5.81 -0.88
C PHE A 549 -8.03 6.10 -2.09
N TRP A 550 -9.03 6.96 -1.89
CA TRP A 550 -9.89 7.46 -2.96
C TRP A 550 -9.09 7.92 -4.18
N ILE A 551 -8.06 8.74 -3.93
CA ILE A 551 -7.20 9.31 -4.96
C ILE A 551 -6.37 8.25 -5.70
N ASP A 552 -5.90 7.22 -4.98
CA ASP A 552 -5.12 6.13 -5.59
C ASP A 552 -5.99 5.36 -6.60
N SER A 553 -7.24 5.07 -6.22
CA SER A 553 -8.21 4.40 -7.10
C SER A 553 -8.61 5.26 -8.29
N ALA A 554 -8.88 6.55 -8.08
CA ALA A 554 -9.23 7.49 -9.14
C ALA A 554 -8.09 7.65 -10.16
N ILE A 555 -6.84 7.73 -9.70
CA ILE A 555 -5.66 7.78 -10.58
C ILE A 555 -5.52 6.51 -11.40
N MET A 556 -5.72 5.32 -10.80
CA MET A 556 -5.67 4.06 -11.54
C MET A 556 -6.74 3.96 -12.63
N VAL A 557 -7.95 4.47 -12.38
CA VAL A 557 -8.99 4.57 -13.43
C VAL A 557 -8.51 5.46 -14.59
N GLN A 558 -7.92 6.64 -14.30
CA GLN A 558 -7.40 7.50 -15.37
C GLN A 558 -6.25 6.84 -16.13
N MET A 559 -5.32 6.18 -15.44
CA MET A 559 -4.22 5.45 -16.08
C MET A 559 -4.73 4.36 -17.03
N ALA A 560 -5.72 3.57 -16.62
CA ALA A 560 -6.33 2.56 -17.48
C ALA A 560 -6.99 3.18 -18.72
N ARG A 561 -7.73 4.28 -18.54
CA ARG A 561 -8.37 4.99 -19.65
C ARG A 561 -7.37 5.62 -20.62
N ASN A 562 -6.24 6.12 -20.11
CA ASN A 562 -5.18 6.71 -20.93
C ASN A 562 -4.51 5.71 -21.87
N VAL A 563 -4.45 4.43 -21.50
CA VAL A 563 -3.99 3.35 -22.40
C VAL A 563 -5.14 2.76 -23.25
N GLY A 564 -6.34 3.34 -23.18
CA GLY A 564 -7.49 2.94 -23.98
C GLY A 564 -8.20 1.67 -23.48
N LEU A 565 -8.15 1.37 -22.18
CA LEU A 565 -9.00 0.37 -21.54
C LEU A 565 -10.29 1.04 -21.02
N ASN A 566 -11.39 0.29 -21.05
CA ASN A 566 -12.52 0.58 -20.18
C ASN A 566 -12.14 0.18 -18.75
N ALA A 567 -12.66 0.92 -17.77
CA ALA A 567 -12.45 0.66 -16.35
C ALA A 567 -13.77 0.31 -15.68
N ALA A 568 -13.78 -0.82 -14.97
CA ALA A 568 -14.82 -1.17 -14.02
C ALA A 568 -14.27 -1.11 -12.60
N ILE A 569 -15.13 -0.79 -11.64
CA ILE A 569 -14.82 -0.83 -10.21
C ILE A 569 -15.67 -1.93 -9.58
N PHE A 570 -15.03 -2.89 -8.94
CA PHE A 570 -15.67 -3.95 -8.16
C PHE A 570 -15.18 -3.88 -6.72
N PRO A 571 -15.77 -3.04 -5.86
CA PRO A 571 -15.29 -2.89 -4.51
C PRO A 571 -15.64 -4.12 -3.68
N THR A 572 -14.66 -4.64 -2.95
CA THR A 572 -14.83 -5.83 -2.09
C THR A 572 -14.37 -5.55 -0.66
N PRO A 573 -15.15 -5.88 0.38
CA PRO A 573 -14.67 -5.77 1.75
C PRO A 573 -13.49 -6.71 1.99
N ARG A 574 -12.48 -6.22 2.71
CA ARG A 574 -11.38 -7.03 3.22
C ARG A 574 -11.74 -7.51 4.63
N PHE A 575 -11.90 -8.82 4.77
CA PHE A 575 -12.18 -9.45 6.06
C PHE A 575 -10.88 -9.85 6.79
N PRO A 576 -10.88 -9.87 8.13
CA PRO A 576 -9.78 -10.46 8.90
C PRO A 576 -9.51 -11.89 8.45
N GLN A 577 -8.23 -12.23 8.29
CA GLN A 577 -7.81 -13.55 7.82
C GLN A 577 -8.27 -14.67 8.76
N SER A 578 -8.70 -15.79 8.18
CA SER A 578 -8.95 -17.02 8.92
C SER A 578 -7.62 -17.69 9.29
N ASN A 579 -7.53 -18.26 10.48
CA ASN A 579 -6.42 -19.14 10.86
C ASN A 579 -6.55 -20.56 10.27
N ASP A 580 -7.72 -20.90 9.72
CA ASP A 580 -8.01 -22.14 9.02
C ASP A 580 -8.10 -21.87 7.51
N THR A 581 -7.15 -22.41 6.74
CA THR A 581 -7.06 -22.28 5.28
C THR A 581 -8.22 -22.91 4.49
N SER A 582 -9.05 -23.73 5.15
CA SER A 582 -10.27 -24.30 4.56
C SER A 582 -11.50 -23.43 4.75
N VAL A 583 -11.41 -22.39 5.60
CA VAL A 583 -12.49 -21.46 5.88
C VAL A 583 -12.13 -20.09 5.31
N SER A 584 -12.97 -19.56 4.41
CA SER A 584 -12.75 -18.22 3.87
C SER A 584 -12.86 -17.16 4.97
N ALA A 585 -12.14 -16.05 4.81
CA ALA A 585 -12.17 -14.92 5.73
C ALA A 585 -13.60 -14.35 5.93
N SER A 586 -14.39 -14.31 4.86
CA SER A 586 -15.80 -13.90 4.90
C SER A 586 -16.68 -14.89 5.67
N THR A 587 -16.45 -16.20 5.52
CA THR A 587 -17.16 -17.22 6.31
C THR A 587 -16.86 -17.07 7.80
N LYS A 588 -15.58 -16.90 8.16
CA LYS A 588 -15.16 -16.62 9.54
C LYS A 588 -15.86 -15.38 10.11
N PHE A 589 -15.87 -14.28 9.37
CA PHE A 589 -16.57 -13.05 9.73
C PHE A 589 -18.05 -13.30 10.05
N TRP A 590 -18.77 -13.99 9.16
CA TRP A 590 -20.19 -14.25 9.36
C TRP A 590 -20.45 -15.16 10.57
N MET A 591 -19.60 -16.16 10.81
CA MET A 591 -19.71 -17.04 11.98
C MET A 591 -19.54 -16.26 13.29
N ASP A 592 -18.59 -15.33 13.33
CA ASP A 592 -18.30 -14.51 14.51
C ASP A 592 -19.31 -13.36 14.74
N ALA A 593 -20.09 -13.00 13.71
CA ALA A 593 -21.03 -11.88 13.78
C ALA A 593 -22.19 -12.13 14.76
N PRO A 594 -22.60 -11.15 15.60
CA PRO A 594 -23.76 -11.26 16.48
C PRO A 594 -25.08 -11.50 15.73
N LYS A 595 -25.29 -10.80 14.60
CA LYS A 595 -26.48 -10.93 13.72
C LYS A 595 -27.82 -10.70 14.44
N ASP A 596 -27.82 -9.90 15.51
CA ASP A 596 -29.03 -9.34 16.10
C ASP A 596 -29.56 -8.13 15.30
N ALA A 597 -30.75 -7.65 15.64
CA ALA A 597 -31.41 -6.57 14.90
C ALA A 597 -30.58 -5.27 14.85
N THR A 598 -29.92 -4.90 15.95
CA THR A 598 -29.09 -3.70 16.03
C THR A 598 -27.83 -3.86 15.18
N TRP A 599 -27.22 -5.04 15.21
CA TRP A 599 -26.07 -5.36 14.38
C TRP A 599 -26.42 -5.30 12.89
N TRP A 600 -27.56 -5.84 12.48
CA TRP A 600 -28.01 -5.80 11.08
C TRP A 600 -28.27 -4.37 10.58
N GLN A 601 -28.84 -3.50 11.41
CA GLN A 601 -29.00 -2.08 11.07
C GLN A 601 -27.64 -1.42 10.81
N SER A 602 -26.64 -1.70 11.68
CA SER A 602 -25.28 -1.21 11.48
C SER A 602 -24.63 -1.79 10.22
N TRP A 603 -24.86 -3.07 9.92
CA TRP A 603 -24.36 -3.73 8.72
C TRP A 603 -24.88 -3.09 7.43
N PHE A 604 -26.20 -2.95 7.29
CA PHE A 604 -26.79 -2.33 6.09
C PHE A 604 -26.37 -0.87 5.95
N ARG A 605 -26.29 -0.12 7.05
CA ARG A 605 -25.81 1.27 7.05
C ARG A 605 -24.37 1.38 6.55
N GLN A 606 -23.44 0.59 7.11
CA GLN A 606 -22.03 0.66 6.72
C GLN A 606 -21.78 0.11 5.32
N TYR A 607 -22.51 -0.94 4.91
CA TYR A 607 -22.45 -1.42 3.54
C TYR A 607 -23.02 -0.39 2.54
N HIS A 608 -24.07 0.34 2.91
CA HIS A 608 -24.60 1.42 2.10
C HIS A 608 -23.54 2.52 1.87
N SER A 609 -22.89 3.02 2.92
CA SER A 609 -21.76 3.97 2.81
C SER A 609 -20.63 3.42 1.94
N PHE A 610 -20.28 2.14 2.09
CA PHE A 610 -19.26 1.48 1.29
C PHE A 610 -19.60 1.51 -0.21
N VAL A 611 -20.81 1.12 -0.59
CA VAL A 611 -21.18 1.08 -2.02
C VAL A 611 -21.37 2.48 -2.60
N LEU A 612 -21.97 3.41 -1.86
CA LEU A 612 -22.10 4.81 -2.31
C LEU A 612 -20.75 5.48 -2.53
N ASN A 613 -19.78 5.23 -1.65
CA ASN A 613 -18.42 5.69 -1.83
C ASN A 613 -17.88 5.31 -3.22
N TYR A 614 -18.03 4.05 -3.63
CA TYR A 614 -17.54 3.62 -4.93
C TYR A 614 -18.44 3.96 -6.12
N ALA A 615 -19.73 4.23 -5.90
CA ALA A 615 -20.60 4.82 -6.93
C ALA A 615 -20.16 6.24 -7.28
N ASP A 616 -19.90 7.07 -6.26
CA ASP A 616 -19.36 8.42 -6.44
C ASP A 616 -17.96 8.38 -7.06
N LEU A 617 -17.11 7.43 -6.66
CA LEU A 617 -15.76 7.29 -7.22
C LEU A 617 -15.85 6.94 -8.70
N ALA A 618 -16.72 6.00 -9.07
CA ALA A 618 -16.95 5.62 -10.46
C ALA A 618 -17.44 6.80 -11.30
N ALA A 619 -18.39 7.59 -10.79
CA ALA A 619 -18.91 8.77 -11.45
C ALA A 619 -17.82 9.83 -11.67
N GLN A 620 -17.06 10.16 -10.63
CA GLN A 620 -16.03 11.22 -10.69
C GLN A 620 -14.80 10.83 -11.51
N SER A 621 -14.40 9.55 -11.47
CA SER A 621 -13.24 9.05 -12.23
C SER A 621 -13.58 8.69 -13.68
N GLY A 622 -14.87 8.58 -14.03
CA GLY A 622 -15.31 8.19 -15.36
C GLY A 622 -15.13 6.69 -15.65
N ALA A 623 -15.21 5.85 -14.61
CA ALA A 623 -15.35 4.40 -14.78
C ALA A 623 -16.70 4.10 -15.44
N GLN A 624 -16.73 3.11 -16.34
CA GLN A 624 -17.93 2.79 -17.12
C GLN A 624 -18.86 1.82 -16.41
N THR A 625 -18.34 1.02 -15.49
CA THR A 625 -19.08 -0.04 -14.81
C THR A 625 -18.77 -0.07 -13.31
N LEU A 626 -19.80 -0.17 -12.49
CA LEU A 626 -19.72 -0.48 -11.07
C LEU A 626 -20.28 -1.90 -10.86
N ILE A 627 -19.48 -2.80 -10.30
CA ILE A 627 -19.90 -4.16 -9.97
C ILE A 627 -20.10 -4.22 -8.46
N ILE A 628 -21.24 -4.73 -7.98
CA ILE A 628 -21.55 -4.85 -6.54
C ILE A 628 -21.99 -6.27 -6.20
N GLY A 629 -21.95 -6.63 -4.91
CA GLY A 629 -22.26 -7.98 -4.44
C GLY A 629 -21.03 -8.87 -4.36
N GLY A 630 -21.20 -10.15 -4.66
CA GLY A 630 -20.17 -11.18 -4.54
C GLY A 630 -20.63 -12.40 -3.75
N ASP A 631 -19.80 -13.43 -3.71
CA ASP A 631 -20.04 -14.65 -2.93
C ASP A 631 -20.18 -14.38 -1.43
N TRP A 632 -19.35 -13.49 -0.91
CA TRP A 632 -19.28 -13.11 0.50
C TRP A 632 -20.56 -12.48 1.06
N VAL A 633 -21.43 -11.90 0.21
CA VAL A 633 -22.61 -11.15 0.67
C VAL A 633 -23.84 -12.04 0.88
N SER A 634 -23.76 -13.32 0.50
CA SER A 634 -24.89 -14.25 0.47
C SER A 634 -25.72 -14.29 1.78
N PRO A 635 -25.11 -14.26 2.99
CA PRO A 635 -25.89 -14.23 4.23
C PRO A 635 -26.75 -12.97 4.43
N ALA A 636 -26.47 -11.87 3.73
CA ALA A 636 -27.24 -10.63 3.82
C ALA A 636 -28.31 -10.48 2.73
N LEU A 637 -28.47 -11.47 1.85
CA LEU A 637 -29.54 -11.48 0.86
C LEU A 637 -30.87 -11.91 1.50
N PRO A 638 -32.03 -11.59 0.88
CA PRO A 638 -33.34 -12.10 1.33
C PRO A 638 -33.35 -13.62 1.53
N GLY A 639 -33.77 -14.06 2.73
CA GLY A 639 -33.72 -15.47 3.11
C GLY A 639 -32.30 -16.03 3.28
N GLY A 640 -31.31 -15.15 3.48
CA GLY A 640 -29.89 -15.48 3.50
C GLY A 640 -29.56 -16.60 4.48
N LEU A 641 -28.76 -17.54 4.01
CA LEU A 641 -28.24 -18.65 4.78
C LEU A 641 -26.77 -18.45 5.07
N MET A 642 -26.35 -18.93 6.22
CA MET A 642 -24.96 -19.12 6.59
C MET A 642 -24.34 -20.25 5.75
N PRO A 643 -23.00 -20.33 5.64
CA PRO A 643 -22.34 -21.41 4.89
C PRO A 643 -22.65 -22.83 5.38
N ASP A 644 -23.06 -22.99 6.65
CA ASP A 644 -23.51 -24.27 7.22
C ASP A 644 -25.00 -24.59 6.92
N GLY A 645 -25.68 -23.74 6.16
CA GLY A 645 -27.10 -23.86 5.81
C GLY A 645 -28.07 -23.32 6.86
N SER A 646 -27.58 -22.84 8.01
CA SER A 646 -28.44 -22.21 9.02
C SER A 646 -28.91 -20.82 8.57
N SER A 647 -29.99 -20.32 9.16
CA SER A 647 -30.47 -18.95 8.91
C SER A 647 -29.42 -17.93 9.37
N SER A 648 -29.14 -16.93 8.53
CA SER A 648 -28.35 -15.76 8.91
C SER A 648 -29.07 -14.84 9.90
N ASN A 649 -30.38 -15.01 10.09
CA ASN A 649 -31.28 -14.08 10.77
C ASN A 649 -31.33 -12.68 10.14
N VAL A 650 -31.03 -12.59 8.84
CA VAL A 650 -31.20 -11.35 8.07
C VAL A 650 -32.64 -10.81 8.22
N PRO A 651 -32.83 -9.49 8.38
CA PRO A 651 -34.15 -8.89 8.50
C PRO A 651 -35.10 -9.24 7.37
N ALA A 652 -36.39 -9.39 7.68
CA ALA A 652 -37.41 -9.74 6.68
C ALA A 652 -37.58 -8.66 5.59
N ASP A 653 -37.20 -7.42 5.85
CA ASP A 653 -37.20 -6.29 4.93
C ASP A 653 -35.90 -6.16 4.11
N ALA A 654 -34.98 -7.13 4.16
CA ALA A 654 -33.71 -7.09 3.43
C ALA A 654 -33.86 -6.76 1.94
N GLU A 655 -34.93 -7.25 1.29
CA GLU A 655 -35.18 -6.92 -0.12
C GLU A 655 -35.44 -5.42 -0.33
N ALA A 656 -36.18 -4.78 0.58
CA ALA A 656 -36.41 -3.34 0.54
C ALA A 656 -35.12 -2.56 0.83
N GLN A 657 -34.30 -3.02 1.78
CA GLN A 657 -32.98 -2.42 2.08
C GLN A 657 -32.06 -2.46 0.84
N TRP A 658 -31.96 -3.60 0.17
CA TRP A 658 -31.19 -3.74 -1.08
C TRP A 658 -31.72 -2.85 -2.19
N ARG A 659 -33.05 -2.78 -2.39
CA ARG A 659 -33.66 -1.89 -3.38
C ARG A 659 -33.36 -0.41 -3.10
N SER A 660 -33.37 0.00 -1.82
CA SER A 660 -32.98 1.35 -1.41
C SER A 660 -31.52 1.65 -1.76
N ILE A 661 -30.60 0.75 -1.41
CA ILE A 661 -29.17 0.89 -1.74
C ILE A 661 -28.99 1.05 -3.26
N LEU A 662 -29.68 0.24 -4.07
CA LEU A 662 -29.59 0.33 -5.52
C LEU A 662 -30.13 1.64 -6.08
N GLN A 663 -31.24 2.14 -5.52
CA GLN A 663 -31.80 3.42 -5.91
C GLN A 663 -30.80 4.56 -5.66
N ASP A 664 -30.15 4.56 -4.49
CA ASP A 664 -29.16 5.58 -4.15
C ASP A 664 -27.89 5.43 -5.00
N VAL A 665 -27.42 4.19 -5.25
CA VAL A 665 -26.32 3.95 -6.21
C VAL A 665 -26.64 4.52 -7.59
N ARG A 666 -27.86 4.36 -8.09
CA ARG A 666 -28.29 4.93 -9.38
C ARG A 666 -28.40 6.44 -9.36
N ALA A 667 -28.72 7.05 -8.22
CA ALA A 667 -28.72 8.50 -8.07
C ALA A 667 -27.31 9.09 -8.14
N HIS A 668 -26.30 8.32 -7.72
CA HIS A 668 -24.90 8.74 -7.68
C HIS A 668 -24.09 8.32 -8.92
N PHE A 669 -24.49 7.26 -9.62
CA PHE A 669 -23.76 6.72 -10.77
C PHE A 669 -24.67 6.37 -11.96
N SER A 670 -24.39 6.99 -13.11
CA SER A 670 -25.15 6.81 -14.36
C SER A 670 -24.58 5.75 -15.31
N GLY A 671 -23.45 5.13 -14.97
CA GLY A 671 -22.86 4.05 -15.77
C GLY A 671 -23.54 2.71 -15.52
N GLN A 672 -22.91 1.63 -15.99
CA GLN A 672 -23.46 0.29 -15.87
C GLN A 672 -23.33 -0.25 -14.44
N VAL A 673 -24.40 -0.73 -13.83
CA VAL A 673 -24.36 -1.38 -12.51
C VAL A 673 -24.60 -2.88 -12.66
N PHE A 674 -23.57 -3.67 -12.36
CA PHE A 674 -23.59 -5.12 -12.51
C PHE A 674 -23.65 -5.79 -11.14
N TRP A 675 -24.33 -6.93 -11.06
CA TRP A 675 -24.34 -7.75 -9.85
C TRP A 675 -23.35 -8.90 -9.97
N ALA A 676 -22.39 -8.97 -9.06
CA ALA A 676 -21.49 -10.11 -8.90
C ALA A 676 -22.24 -11.29 -8.26
N MET A 677 -22.51 -12.31 -9.08
CA MET A 677 -23.27 -13.49 -8.67
C MET A 677 -22.33 -14.70 -8.62
N PRO A 678 -22.21 -15.41 -7.47
CA PRO A 678 -21.53 -16.70 -7.46
C PRO A 678 -22.32 -17.73 -8.26
N TYR A 679 -21.63 -18.51 -9.09
CA TYR A 679 -22.24 -19.70 -9.68
C TYR A 679 -22.51 -20.76 -8.61
N GLN A 680 -23.75 -21.27 -8.53
CA GLN A 680 -24.13 -22.38 -7.65
C GLN A 680 -24.88 -23.45 -8.44
N PRO A 681 -24.44 -24.73 -8.39
CA PRO A 681 -25.11 -25.82 -9.08
C PRO A 681 -26.58 -25.93 -8.66
N SER A 682 -27.49 -26.13 -9.62
CA SER A 682 -28.92 -26.43 -9.37
C SER A 682 -29.71 -25.42 -8.51
N SER A 683 -29.17 -24.22 -8.26
CA SER A 683 -29.77 -23.21 -7.38
C SER A 683 -29.79 -21.83 -8.03
N PHE A 684 -30.50 -21.70 -9.16
CA PHE A 684 -31.07 -20.41 -9.55
C PHE A 684 -32.48 -20.27 -8.94
N THR A 685 -32.65 -20.70 -7.69
CA THR A 685 -33.81 -20.30 -6.88
C THR A 685 -33.69 -18.80 -6.72
N THR A 686 -34.42 -18.04 -7.54
CA THR A 686 -34.32 -16.58 -7.62
C THR A 686 -34.82 -15.96 -6.32
N PRO A 687 -33.99 -15.51 -5.35
CA PRO A 687 -34.52 -14.93 -4.12
C PRO A 687 -34.63 -13.41 -4.24
N VAL A 688 -34.11 -12.80 -5.31
CA VAL A 688 -33.91 -11.36 -5.36
C VAL A 688 -34.48 -10.76 -6.64
N SER A 689 -35.72 -10.31 -6.52
CA SER A 689 -36.42 -9.56 -7.56
C SER A 689 -35.64 -8.29 -7.97
N PHE A 690 -34.79 -7.75 -7.09
CA PHE A 690 -33.96 -6.57 -7.35
C PHE A 690 -32.91 -6.82 -8.45
N LEU A 691 -32.56 -8.06 -8.78
CA LEU A 691 -31.63 -8.35 -9.89
C LEU A 691 -32.16 -7.85 -11.24
N ARG A 692 -33.47 -7.63 -11.36
CA ARG A 692 -34.08 -7.02 -12.55
C ARG A 692 -33.70 -5.55 -12.72
N ASP A 693 -33.29 -4.87 -11.64
CA ASP A 693 -32.90 -3.47 -11.62
C ASP A 693 -31.41 -3.26 -11.97
N MET A 694 -30.66 -4.36 -12.11
CA MET A 694 -29.26 -4.37 -12.57
C MET A 694 -29.16 -4.26 -14.08
N ASP A 695 -28.03 -3.78 -14.60
CA ASP A 695 -27.76 -3.73 -16.04
C ASP A 695 -27.18 -5.02 -16.58
N GLY A 696 -26.57 -5.84 -15.72
CA GLY A 696 -25.90 -7.08 -16.11
C GLY A 696 -25.54 -7.95 -14.92
N ILE A 697 -25.19 -9.20 -15.21
CA ILE A 697 -24.69 -10.16 -14.22
C ILE A 697 -23.20 -10.40 -14.49
N TYR A 698 -22.41 -10.20 -13.46
CA TYR A 698 -21.00 -10.57 -13.40
C TYR A 698 -20.88 -11.93 -12.71
N LEU A 699 -20.92 -13.01 -13.49
CA LEU A 699 -21.03 -14.37 -12.97
C LEU A 699 -19.65 -14.88 -12.53
N LEU A 700 -19.44 -15.00 -11.22
CA LEU A 700 -18.22 -15.52 -10.63
C LEU A 700 -18.15 -17.03 -10.88
N TRP A 701 -17.13 -17.47 -11.63
CA TRP A 701 -17.02 -18.83 -12.14
C TRP A 701 -15.70 -19.49 -11.70
N SER A 702 -15.83 -20.50 -10.83
CA SER A 702 -14.73 -21.34 -10.37
C SER A 702 -15.24 -22.75 -10.02
N THR A 703 -16.22 -23.25 -10.79
CA THR A 703 -16.96 -24.49 -10.49
C THR A 703 -16.24 -25.75 -10.98
N THR A 704 -16.77 -26.92 -10.63
CA THR A 704 -16.28 -28.21 -11.13
C THR A 704 -16.60 -28.36 -12.61
N ILE A 705 -15.58 -28.48 -13.45
CA ILE A 705 -15.69 -28.77 -14.89
C ILE A 705 -15.03 -30.10 -15.28
N ALA A 706 -14.47 -30.81 -14.31
CA ALA A 706 -13.99 -32.17 -14.46
C ALA A 706 -14.02 -32.93 -13.13
N THR A 707 -14.52 -34.16 -13.15
CA THR A 707 -14.50 -35.06 -11.99
C THR A 707 -13.42 -36.14 -12.11
N SER A 708 -12.86 -36.34 -13.31
CA SER A 708 -11.76 -37.27 -13.55
C SER A 708 -10.41 -36.53 -13.63
N PRO A 709 -9.35 -37.02 -12.96
CA PRO A 709 -8.00 -36.45 -13.09
C PRO A 709 -7.39 -36.66 -14.48
N THR A 710 -7.96 -37.54 -15.32
CA THR A 710 -7.54 -37.77 -16.72
C THR A 710 -8.37 -36.99 -17.74
N ALA A 711 -9.29 -36.15 -17.30
CA ALA A 711 -10.13 -35.36 -18.18
C ALA A 711 -9.28 -34.42 -19.04
N THR A 712 -9.62 -34.37 -20.33
CA THR A 712 -8.92 -33.60 -21.36
C THR A 712 -9.50 -32.19 -21.47
N LYS A 713 -8.77 -31.30 -22.15
CA LYS A 713 -9.28 -29.97 -22.53
C LYS A 713 -10.64 -30.02 -23.23
N THR A 714 -10.88 -31.03 -24.06
CA THR A 714 -12.18 -31.23 -24.72
C THR A 714 -13.28 -31.58 -23.73
N ASP A 715 -12.97 -32.41 -22.72
CA ASP A 715 -13.93 -32.75 -21.66
C ASP A 715 -14.30 -31.52 -20.84
N TYR A 716 -13.32 -30.66 -20.52
CA TYR A 716 -13.55 -29.38 -19.84
C TYR A 716 -14.50 -28.49 -20.65
N ALA A 717 -14.28 -28.37 -21.97
CA ALA A 717 -15.09 -27.53 -22.84
C ALA A 717 -16.54 -28.05 -22.96
N ASN A 718 -16.70 -29.38 -23.03
CA ASN A 718 -18.01 -30.03 -23.08
C ASN A 718 -18.78 -29.82 -21.78
N GLU A 719 -18.16 -30.02 -20.62
CA GLU A 719 -18.83 -29.85 -19.33
C GLU A 719 -19.13 -28.38 -19.04
N ALA A 720 -18.19 -27.47 -19.26
CA ALA A 720 -18.45 -26.04 -19.17
C ALA A 720 -19.62 -25.61 -20.08
N GLY A 721 -19.65 -26.14 -21.30
CA GLY A 721 -20.76 -25.90 -22.23
C GLY A 721 -22.10 -26.42 -21.71
N ARG A 722 -22.13 -27.64 -21.16
CA ARG A 722 -23.33 -28.24 -20.56
C ARG A 722 -23.87 -27.40 -19.41
N LEU A 723 -23.00 -26.93 -18.50
CA LEU A 723 -23.38 -26.08 -17.38
C LEU A 723 -23.92 -24.72 -17.86
N LEU A 724 -23.27 -24.12 -18.86
CA LEU A 724 -23.73 -22.86 -19.46
C LEU A 724 -25.11 -23.00 -20.10
N ASP A 725 -25.37 -24.10 -20.82
CA ASP A 725 -26.65 -24.30 -21.52
C ASP A 725 -27.78 -24.71 -20.58
N ASN A 726 -27.50 -25.63 -19.64
CA ASN A 726 -28.55 -26.22 -18.82
C ASN A 726 -28.85 -25.42 -17.55
N GLU A 727 -27.86 -24.67 -17.04
CA GLU A 727 -27.97 -24.00 -15.75
C GLU A 727 -27.95 -22.47 -15.93
N VAL A 728 -27.01 -21.91 -16.71
CA VAL A 728 -26.89 -20.44 -16.85
C VAL A 728 -27.87 -19.84 -17.86
N ALA A 729 -28.06 -20.44 -19.04
CA ALA A 729 -28.93 -19.90 -20.09
C ALA A 729 -30.40 -19.71 -19.65
N PRO A 730 -31.00 -20.60 -18.81
CA PRO A 730 -32.32 -20.36 -18.24
C PRO A 730 -32.39 -19.08 -17.39
N MET A 731 -31.38 -18.82 -16.57
CA MET A 731 -31.28 -17.58 -15.78
C MET A 731 -31.19 -16.35 -16.68
N VAL A 732 -30.36 -16.41 -17.74
CA VAL A 732 -30.23 -15.32 -18.71
C VAL A 732 -31.58 -15.01 -19.37
N SER A 733 -32.31 -16.06 -19.74
CA SER A 733 -33.64 -15.94 -20.36
C SER A 733 -34.68 -15.36 -19.40
N LEU A 734 -34.60 -15.71 -18.11
CA LEU A 734 -35.49 -15.20 -17.06
C LEU A 734 -35.24 -13.73 -16.73
N LEU A 735 -33.97 -13.31 -16.65
CA LEU A 735 -33.59 -11.95 -16.27
C LEU A 735 -33.59 -10.98 -17.45
N GLY A 736 -33.33 -11.46 -18.67
CA GLY A 736 -33.17 -10.62 -19.86
C GLY A 736 -31.96 -9.69 -19.76
N LYS A 737 -30.92 -10.08 -19.02
CA LYS A 737 -29.73 -9.27 -18.76
C LYS A 737 -28.48 -9.88 -19.40
N PRO A 738 -27.51 -9.07 -19.87
CA PRO A 738 -26.22 -9.56 -20.32
C PRO A 738 -25.48 -10.25 -19.17
N VAL A 739 -24.76 -11.32 -19.50
CA VAL A 739 -23.92 -12.06 -18.56
C VAL A 739 -22.46 -12.00 -19.00
N VAL A 740 -21.60 -11.59 -18.08
CA VAL A 740 -20.13 -11.63 -18.22
C VAL A 740 -19.61 -12.75 -17.33
N LEU A 741 -18.86 -13.68 -17.91
CA LEU A 741 -18.22 -14.75 -17.15
C LEU A 741 -16.93 -14.26 -16.52
N ALA A 742 -16.85 -14.30 -15.20
CA ALA A 742 -15.68 -13.87 -14.44
C ALA A 742 -14.97 -15.11 -13.87
N VAL A 743 -14.00 -15.62 -14.62
CA VAL A 743 -13.37 -16.94 -14.42
C VAL A 743 -12.14 -16.85 -13.52
N ALA A 744 -12.06 -17.74 -12.52
CA ALA A 744 -10.97 -17.79 -11.54
C ALA A 744 -10.50 -19.24 -11.27
N TYR A 745 -9.59 -19.76 -12.09
CA TYR A 745 -8.93 -21.04 -11.83
C TYR A 745 -7.43 -20.87 -11.55
N PRO A 746 -6.90 -21.47 -10.48
CA PRO A 746 -5.48 -21.44 -10.16
C PRO A 746 -4.66 -22.35 -11.08
N SER A 747 -3.37 -22.06 -11.20
CA SER A 747 -2.36 -22.94 -11.80
C SER A 747 -1.94 -24.04 -10.85
N ALA A 748 -2.89 -24.91 -10.51
CA ALA A 748 -2.70 -26.01 -9.59
C ALA A 748 -3.23 -27.33 -10.15
N GLY A 749 -2.62 -28.44 -9.72
CA GLY A 749 -3.15 -29.77 -10.00
C GLY A 749 -4.58 -29.91 -9.46
N ASN A 750 -5.45 -30.56 -10.24
CA ASN A 750 -6.89 -30.72 -9.93
C ASN A 750 -7.70 -29.41 -9.90
N ALA A 751 -7.20 -28.26 -10.37
CA ALA A 751 -7.99 -27.02 -10.38
C ALA A 751 -9.34 -27.16 -11.11
N ALA A 752 -9.42 -28.01 -12.16
CA ALA A 752 -10.66 -28.28 -12.90
C ALA A 752 -11.75 -28.99 -12.07
N SER A 753 -11.40 -29.61 -10.94
CA SER A 753 -12.38 -30.23 -10.04
C SER A 753 -13.17 -29.21 -9.21
N GLY A 754 -12.76 -27.94 -9.20
CA GLY A 754 -13.31 -26.93 -8.29
C GLY A 754 -12.95 -27.15 -6.82
N CYS A 755 -12.21 -28.20 -6.49
CA CYS A 755 -11.81 -28.56 -5.13
C CYS A 755 -10.36 -29.06 -5.11
N ILE A 756 -9.44 -28.17 -4.74
CA ILE A 756 -8.05 -28.55 -4.47
C ILE A 756 -7.99 -29.04 -3.02
N SER A 757 -7.59 -30.30 -2.82
CA SER A 757 -7.54 -30.89 -1.49
C SER A 757 -6.58 -30.13 -0.57
N ASN A 758 -7.02 -29.86 0.66
CA ASN A 758 -6.17 -29.35 1.74
C ASN A 758 -5.37 -30.46 2.46
N GLY A 759 -5.51 -31.72 2.06
CA GLY A 759 -4.88 -32.88 2.73
C GLY A 759 -5.63 -33.38 3.97
N ALA A 760 -6.70 -32.70 4.39
CA ALA A 760 -7.56 -33.04 5.53
C ALA A 760 -9.01 -33.35 5.11
N GLY A 761 -9.23 -33.66 3.83
CA GLY A 761 -10.55 -34.01 3.28
C GLY A 761 -11.47 -32.82 2.96
N SER A 762 -10.95 -31.58 2.99
CA SER A 762 -11.69 -30.37 2.56
C SER A 762 -11.00 -29.67 1.37
N CYS A 763 -11.69 -28.72 0.76
CA CYS A 763 -11.16 -27.91 -0.35
C CYS A 763 -10.47 -26.65 0.18
N ILE A 764 -9.37 -26.25 -0.44
CA ILE A 764 -8.71 -24.96 -0.18
C ILE A 764 -9.51 -23.84 -0.84
N ASP A 765 -9.68 -22.72 -0.14
CA ASP A 765 -10.12 -21.45 -0.75
C ASP A 765 -9.04 -20.96 -1.73
N PHE A 766 -9.38 -20.79 -3.01
CA PHE A 766 -8.42 -20.36 -4.04
C PHE A 766 -7.78 -19.00 -3.71
N ASN A 767 -8.43 -18.14 -2.93
CA ASN A 767 -7.81 -16.89 -2.47
C ASN A 767 -6.60 -17.14 -1.56
N ALA A 768 -6.54 -18.26 -0.85
CA ALA A 768 -5.37 -18.64 -0.04
C ALA A 768 -4.10 -18.86 -0.89
N LEU A 769 -4.26 -19.12 -2.19
CA LEU A 769 -3.14 -19.25 -3.15
C LEU A 769 -2.69 -17.90 -3.75
N SER A 770 -3.42 -16.81 -3.51
CA SER A 770 -3.11 -15.48 -4.03
C SER A 770 -1.89 -14.86 -3.36
N ARG A 771 -1.30 -13.83 -3.97
CA ARG A 771 -0.17 -13.11 -3.39
C ARG A 771 -0.64 -11.86 -2.66
N PRO A 772 -0.01 -11.50 -1.53
CA PRO A 772 1.25 -12.02 -0.99
C PRO A 772 1.10 -13.15 0.05
N ASN A 773 0.03 -13.97 0.01
CA ASN A 773 -0.10 -15.08 0.94
C ASN A 773 1.07 -16.08 0.81
N ALA A 774 1.37 -16.77 1.91
CA ALA A 774 2.41 -17.79 1.94
C ALA A 774 2.09 -18.94 0.97
N ASP A 775 3.13 -19.55 0.41
CA ASP A 775 2.94 -20.75 -0.41
C ASP A 775 2.36 -21.91 0.42
N ILE A 776 1.46 -22.69 -0.19
CA ILE A 776 0.87 -23.90 0.40
C ILE A 776 1.56 -25.12 -0.22
N PRO A 777 2.49 -25.79 0.48
CA PRO A 777 3.31 -26.85 -0.12
C PRO A 777 2.53 -28.08 -0.57
N SER A 778 1.38 -28.36 0.04
CA SER A 778 0.52 -29.51 -0.31
C SER A 778 -0.13 -29.36 -1.69
N VAL A 779 -0.22 -28.14 -2.23
CA VAL A 779 -0.78 -27.88 -3.57
C VAL A 779 0.33 -27.98 -4.61
N SER A 780 0.14 -28.84 -5.61
CA SER A 780 1.07 -28.97 -6.73
C SER A 780 0.84 -27.86 -7.77
N LEU A 781 1.93 -27.23 -8.23
CA LEU A 781 1.90 -26.26 -9.33
C LEU A 781 1.60 -26.99 -10.65
N ASN A 782 0.66 -26.48 -11.44
CA ASN A 782 0.43 -26.95 -12.81
C ASN A 782 -0.05 -25.79 -13.71
N LEU A 783 0.89 -25.20 -14.47
CA LEU A 783 0.62 -24.09 -15.39
C LEU A 783 -0.21 -24.51 -16.60
N GLN A 784 0.02 -25.72 -17.11
CA GLN A 784 -0.72 -26.30 -18.24
C GLN A 784 -2.21 -26.44 -17.89
N THR A 785 -2.54 -26.93 -16.69
CA THR A 785 -3.94 -27.10 -16.26
C THR A 785 -4.69 -25.78 -16.29
N GLN A 786 -4.10 -24.67 -15.82
CA GLN A 786 -4.75 -23.36 -15.93
C GLN A 786 -4.95 -22.97 -17.40
N SER A 787 -3.92 -23.12 -18.24
CA SER A 787 -4.00 -22.81 -19.68
C SER A 787 -5.12 -23.61 -20.37
N ASP A 788 -5.21 -24.91 -20.13
CA ASP A 788 -6.22 -25.80 -20.72
C ASP A 788 -7.64 -25.42 -20.28
N ILE A 789 -7.83 -25.08 -19.01
CA ILE A 789 -9.12 -24.63 -18.49
C ILE A 789 -9.55 -23.32 -19.17
N TYR A 790 -8.66 -22.33 -19.26
CA TYR A 790 -8.97 -21.05 -19.88
C TYR A 790 -9.33 -21.21 -21.37
N GLU A 791 -8.58 -22.01 -22.11
CA GLU A 791 -8.87 -22.28 -23.52
C GLU A 791 -10.18 -23.06 -23.69
N ALA A 792 -10.45 -24.06 -22.84
CA ALA A 792 -11.71 -24.80 -22.84
C ALA A 792 -12.93 -23.90 -22.57
N MET A 793 -12.81 -22.99 -21.59
CA MET A 793 -13.86 -22.02 -21.30
C MET A 793 -14.09 -21.08 -22.49
N LEU A 794 -13.03 -20.60 -23.15
CA LEU A 794 -13.14 -19.73 -24.33
C LEU A 794 -13.78 -20.45 -25.53
N ILE A 795 -13.49 -21.73 -25.73
CA ILE A 795 -14.19 -22.59 -26.71
C ILE A 795 -15.70 -22.62 -26.39
N ALA A 796 -16.06 -22.84 -25.12
CA ALA A 796 -17.46 -22.83 -24.70
C ALA A 796 -18.13 -21.46 -24.88
N VAL A 797 -17.42 -20.35 -24.64
CA VAL A 797 -17.92 -18.98 -24.88
C VAL A 797 -18.13 -18.70 -26.37
N ASN A 798 -17.18 -19.12 -27.21
CA ASN A 798 -17.23 -18.89 -28.66
C ASN A 798 -18.43 -19.58 -29.32
N ALA A 799 -18.86 -20.73 -28.79
CA ALA A 799 -20.06 -21.44 -29.25
C ALA A 799 -21.40 -20.78 -28.86
N ARG A 800 -21.39 -19.79 -27.95
CA ARG A 800 -22.60 -19.23 -27.33
C ARG A 800 -22.66 -17.71 -27.50
N SER A 801 -23.45 -17.23 -28.46
CA SER A 801 -23.54 -15.79 -28.80
C SER A 801 -24.17 -14.91 -27.70
N TRP A 802 -24.91 -15.49 -26.76
CA TRP A 802 -25.58 -14.77 -25.67
C TRP A 802 -24.63 -14.32 -24.54
N ILE A 803 -23.43 -14.90 -24.43
CA ILE A 803 -22.44 -14.50 -23.44
C ILE A 803 -21.85 -13.14 -23.84
N SER A 804 -21.96 -12.15 -22.95
CA SER A 804 -21.61 -10.76 -23.24
C SER A 804 -20.17 -10.40 -22.85
N GLY A 805 -19.46 -11.28 -22.15
CA GLY A 805 -18.05 -11.07 -21.85
C GLY A 805 -17.36 -12.24 -21.16
N PHE A 806 -16.03 -12.15 -21.11
CA PHE A 806 -15.13 -13.05 -20.42
C PHE A 806 -14.07 -12.22 -19.69
N VAL A 807 -13.95 -12.41 -18.38
CA VAL A 807 -12.97 -11.73 -17.52
C VAL A 807 -12.14 -12.76 -16.78
N SER A 808 -10.81 -12.66 -16.89
CA SER A 808 -9.88 -13.43 -16.06
C SER A 808 -9.71 -12.72 -14.72
N ARG A 809 -9.97 -13.42 -13.62
CA ARG A 809 -9.90 -12.84 -12.27
C ARG A 809 -8.60 -13.16 -11.55
N GLY A 810 -8.23 -12.26 -10.63
CA GLY A 810 -7.12 -12.45 -9.71
C GLY A 810 -5.76 -12.09 -10.29
N TYR A 811 -5.71 -11.13 -11.22
CA TYR A 811 -4.45 -10.64 -11.77
C TYR A 811 -3.60 -9.96 -10.69
N TYR A 812 -2.37 -10.45 -10.49
CA TYR A 812 -1.41 -9.88 -9.57
C TYR A 812 -0.63 -8.76 -10.26
N MET A 813 -1.03 -7.52 -9.98
CA MET A 813 -0.52 -6.33 -10.67
C MET A 813 1.00 -6.11 -10.58
N PRO A 814 1.67 -6.24 -9.41
CA PRO A 814 3.01 -5.68 -9.26
C PRO A 814 4.14 -6.40 -10.00
N VAL A 815 4.02 -7.72 -10.23
CA VAL A 815 5.10 -8.52 -10.83
C VAL A 815 4.56 -9.80 -11.46
N ALA A 816 5.17 -10.21 -12.58
CA ALA A 816 4.86 -11.47 -13.26
C ALA A 816 5.37 -12.68 -12.45
N LEU A 817 4.49 -13.66 -12.21
CA LEU A 817 4.76 -14.85 -11.40
C LEU A 817 4.16 -16.11 -12.03
N GLN A 818 4.92 -17.20 -12.02
CA GLN A 818 4.49 -18.56 -12.35
C GLN A 818 4.13 -19.36 -11.11
N ASP A 819 3.38 -18.73 -10.20
CA ASP A 819 2.94 -19.32 -8.95
C ASP A 819 1.65 -20.14 -9.08
N LYS A 820 1.06 -20.56 -7.95
CA LYS A 820 -0.16 -21.36 -7.87
C LYS A 820 -1.46 -20.53 -7.85
N SER A 821 -1.37 -19.20 -7.87
CA SER A 821 -2.55 -18.32 -7.78
C SER A 821 -3.42 -18.39 -9.05
N THR A 822 -4.59 -17.76 -8.97
CA THR A 822 -5.49 -17.54 -10.13
C THR A 822 -4.95 -16.52 -11.13
N SER A 823 -3.96 -15.70 -10.73
CA SER A 823 -3.31 -14.73 -11.62
C SER A 823 -2.77 -15.42 -12.86
N ILE A 824 -2.99 -14.80 -14.01
CA ILE A 824 -2.42 -15.22 -15.29
C ILE A 824 -1.11 -14.47 -15.63
N HIS A 825 -0.74 -13.46 -14.84
CA HIS A 825 0.38 -12.56 -15.13
C HIS A 825 1.72 -13.31 -15.13
N GLY A 826 2.32 -13.49 -16.31
CA GLY A 826 3.55 -14.28 -16.49
C GLY A 826 3.34 -15.78 -16.74
N LYS A 827 2.08 -16.24 -16.91
CA LYS A 827 1.72 -17.65 -17.10
C LYS A 827 1.20 -17.93 -18.52
N PRO A 828 1.27 -19.18 -19.00
CA PRO A 828 0.78 -19.55 -20.33
C PRO A 828 -0.70 -19.22 -20.60
N ALA A 829 -1.54 -19.18 -19.55
CA ALA A 829 -2.94 -18.76 -19.68
C ALA A 829 -3.09 -17.32 -20.21
N ALA A 830 -2.15 -16.41 -19.94
CA ALA A 830 -2.17 -15.08 -20.55
C ALA A 830 -1.94 -15.13 -22.07
N THR A 831 -1.10 -16.06 -22.54
CA THR A 831 -0.87 -16.30 -23.97
C THR A 831 -2.14 -16.82 -24.66
N VAL A 832 -2.93 -17.66 -23.98
CA VAL A 832 -4.27 -18.04 -24.45
C VAL A 832 -5.13 -16.79 -24.63
N LEU A 833 -5.25 -15.94 -23.61
CA LEU A 833 -6.08 -14.73 -23.71
C LEU A 833 -5.61 -13.77 -24.81
N TRP A 834 -4.29 -13.58 -24.95
CA TRP A 834 -3.69 -12.80 -26.03
C TRP A 834 -4.13 -13.28 -27.42
N TYR A 835 -4.25 -14.59 -27.63
CA TYR A 835 -4.74 -15.14 -28.89
C TYR A 835 -6.25 -14.91 -29.07
N TRP A 836 -7.05 -15.12 -28.03
CA TRP A 836 -8.51 -15.11 -28.13
C TRP A 836 -9.13 -13.71 -28.09
N PHE A 837 -8.68 -12.83 -27.20
CA PHE A 837 -9.32 -11.54 -26.93
C PHE A 837 -9.40 -10.62 -28.16
N PRO A 838 -8.30 -10.33 -28.89
CA PRO A 838 -8.39 -9.48 -30.08
C PRO A 838 -9.37 -10.04 -31.13
N ARG A 839 -9.40 -11.36 -31.33
CA ARG A 839 -10.27 -12.03 -32.30
C ARG A 839 -11.74 -11.97 -31.89
N LEU A 840 -12.05 -12.18 -30.61
CA LEU A 840 -13.39 -11.99 -30.06
C LEU A 840 -13.85 -10.53 -30.18
N LEU A 841 -12.91 -9.58 -30.05
CA LEU A 841 -13.18 -8.15 -30.23
C LEU A 841 -13.23 -7.70 -31.70
N GLY A 842 -13.00 -8.61 -32.66
CA GLY A 842 -12.95 -8.29 -34.09
C GLY A 842 -11.73 -7.45 -34.50
N ILE A 843 -10.70 -7.38 -33.66
CA ILE A 843 -9.43 -6.70 -33.93
C ILE A 843 -8.49 -7.71 -34.60
N VAL A 844 -8.19 -7.49 -35.87
CA VAL A 844 -7.15 -8.24 -36.60
C VAL A 844 -5.81 -7.60 -36.26
N ARG A 845 -4.94 -8.33 -35.56
CA ARG A 845 -3.54 -7.95 -35.33
C ARG A 845 -2.62 -8.69 -36.28
#